data_AF-A0A226BX53-F1
#
_entry.id   AF-A0A226BX53-F1
#
_cell.length_a   1.000
_cell.length_b   1.000
_cell.length_c   1.000
_cell.angle_alpha   90.00
_cell.angle_beta   90.00
_cell.angle_gamma   90.00
#
_symmetry.space_group_name_H-M   'P 1'
#
loop_
_entity.id
_entity.type
_entity.pdbx_description
1 polymer ?
#
loop_
_entity_poly.entity_id
_entity_poly.type
_entity_poly.pdbx_seq_one_letter_code
_entity_poly.pdbx_strand_id
1 'polypeptide(L)'
;MKLKEVKLHPFGGVSEGSWDFSSNLNVIYGPNEAGKSTIINALYSVLVLGSPNRRSVEWSQYLKKFFPYPNGDIIRVSLSFNSWNDKNYYLERHWGLSKQDDNVRLISQEGELTKETSVTKKMSELLRYGKKTYESILFTRQDEINHTLKTLDNTPEATETVSETLRNFVYHQGGVSVEKFQRELEQEKKALLSNFDLDRCGPKDPNRGVNNPYLKNIGKLLQAYYRVESLKKELEKTKNMEEELSSVMEELSVLTNKQQELYKQETNMAMIEQDIRKRGELSPKLNEEELKISQLKTATFEWPKTEEKYNEKNEEIKEIDERIKELEQELIKAKEGQRIKQIKETLDKTSPLITKRNELQVKLDNYKHLSKEKIEHLDNLDRNISALKAQLAGMKLSAQFSTETPIQITVTPGYGESYTKEINDSTRFTGEGKIRLECDEWCLEVQSGEEEGEKLVKDVTERERQLNESLANLGVETIDKAKELIKTKEELNSKLQQIQTKLESLLGLDFEEKYEKLKTNLNDSETDLQEIRTVEEINDELNNKKLERQKLDSERNELKGKIEKWKAKYESHDKLFDELGELKYKERKIYQELEQLAELPEDYQSTDEFFKTLTDIRSQREEFVRKTYNLKEKRAKLERDLPEKSVEELQEELLEARKAFEKLEERARALLDIEKELQNLLTELDRETFTPLRESLNNYLSPVTNYQYELGQMEYVIPNELKKSKQDEKVPVDYLSTGTNQGLSLAIRLAMAEQILKQMSGFLIMDDPLVDLDPYRKQQAAEMLQHFSKEKQLIITTCDPQTADLLGGKLIQLL
;
A
#
# COMPACT_ATOMS: atom_id res chain seq x y z
N MET A 1 -94.91 31.92 25.55
CA MET A 1 -95.57 30.62 25.80
C MET A 1 -96.52 30.75 26.99
N LYS A 2 -97.76 30.28 26.86
CA LYS A 2 -98.73 30.12 27.97
C LYS A 2 -99.21 28.68 28.00
N LEU A 3 -99.07 27.98 29.12
CA LEU A 3 -99.49 26.61 29.31
C LEU A 3 -101.01 26.55 29.47
N LYS A 4 -101.67 25.58 28.84
CA LYS A 4 -103.14 25.41 28.87
C LYS A 4 -103.57 24.18 29.63
N GLU A 5 -102.99 23.04 29.32
CA GLU A 5 -103.37 21.76 29.90
C GLU A 5 -102.16 20.85 29.91
N VAL A 6 -101.90 20.18 31.04
CA VAL A 6 -100.92 19.09 31.14
C VAL A 6 -101.64 17.79 31.44
N LYS A 7 -101.30 16.75 30.68
CA LYS A 7 -101.73 15.37 30.90
C LYS A 7 -100.54 14.53 31.27
N LEU A 8 -100.63 13.91 32.43
CA LEU A 8 -99.72 12.85 32.83
C LEU A 8 -100.41 11.53 32.53
N HIS A 9 -99.72 10.68 31.80
CA HIS A 9 -100.11 9.28 31.63
C HIS A 9 -99.34 8.51 32.71
N PRO A 10 -98.60 7.40 32.47
CA PRO A 10 -97.68 6.97 33.50
C PRO A 10 -96.56 8.01 33.63
N PHE A 11 -96.49 8.72 34.76
CA PHE A 11 -95.35 9.57 35.12
C PHE A 11 -95.28 9.71 36.65
N GLY A 12 -94.27 9.08 37.27
CA GLY A 12 -94.12 9.05 38.71
C GLY A 12 -95.24 8.27 39.40
N GLY A 13 -95.78 8.85 40.47
CA GLY A 13 -96.93 8.30 41.18
C GLY A 13 -98.28 8.49 40.48
N VAL A 14 -98.32 9.15 39.31
CA VAL A 14 -99.56 9.40 38.57
C VAL A 14 -99.70 8.39 37.43
N SER A 15 -100.84 7.71 37.37
CA SER A 15 -101.17 6.74 36.32
C SER A 15 -101.86 7.36 35.11
N GLU A 16 -102.85 8.22 35.34
CA GLU A 16 -103.51 9.09 34.35
C GLU A 16 -104.07 10.31 35.10
N GLY A 17 -103.83 11.52 34.61
CA GLY A 17 -104.33 12.76 35.19
C GLY A 17 -104.24 13.93 34.20
N SER A 18 -105.23 14.84 34.25
CA SER A 18 -105.26 16.06 33.43
C SER A 18 -105.52 17.29 34.29
N TRP A 19 -104.77 18.36 34.07
CA TRP A 19 -104.92 19.62 34.78
C TRP A 19 -104.85 20.81 33.84
N ASP A 20 -105.88 21.65 33.89
CA ASP A 20 -105.97 22.87 33.12
C ASP A 20 -105.37 24.06 33.87
N PHE A 21 -104.66 24.93 33.16
CA PHE A 21 -104.10 26.17 33.66
C PHE A 21 -104.86 27.40 33.11
N SER A 22 -105.04 28.40 33.96
CA SER A 22 -105.42 29.77 33.60
C SER A 22 -104.19 30.56 33.13
N SER A 23 -104.41 31.69 32.46
CA SER A 23 -103.34 32.55 31.95
C SER A 23 -102.57 33.32 33.02
N ASN A 24 -103.07 33.38 34.26
CA ASN A 24 -102.54 34.21 35.35
C ASN A 24 -101.96 33.28 36.43
N LEU A 25 -102.38 33.46 37.70
CA LEU A 25 -101.97 32.63 38.83
C LEU A 25 -102.75 31.30 38.91
N ASN A 26 -102.00 30.20 39.00
CA ASN A 26 -102.49 28.84 39.21
C ASN A 26 -101.85 28.27 40.47
N VAL A 27 -102.66 27.74 41.37
CA VAL A 27 -102.20 27.17 42.64
C VAL A 27 -102.56 25.70 42.68
N ILE A 28 -101.55 24.83 42.58
CA ILE A 28 -101.67 23.39 42.70
C ILE A 28 -101.58 23.02 44.18
N TYR A 29 -102.72 22.75 44.79
CA TYR A 29 -102.85 22.44 46.20
C TYR A 29 -103.09 20.95 46.43
N GLY A 30 -102.46 20.38 47.45
CA GLY A 30 -102.73 19.01 47.88
C GLY A 30 -101.80 18.59 49.03
N PRO A 31 -102.12 17.50 49.75
CA PRO A 31 -101.24 16.97 50.80
C PRO A 31 -99.89 16.53 50.21
N ASN A 32 -98.91 16.29 51.10
CA ASN A 32 -97.65 15.67 50.66
C ASN A 32 -97.95 14.34 49.98
N GLU A 33 -97.12 13.97 49.00
CA GLU A 33 -97.27 12.76 48.18
C GLU A 33 -98.43 12.78 47.16
N ALA A 34 -99.29 13.80 47.15
CA ALA A 34 -100.38 13.94 46.16
C ALA A 34 -99.93 14.20 44.70
N GLY A 35 -98.62 14.23 44.42
CA GLY A 35 -98.08 14.41 43.07
C GLY A 35 -97.78 15.84 42.64
N LYS A 36 -97.81 16.85 43.54
CA LYS A 36 -97.48 18.26 43.25
C LYS A 36 -96.15 18.43 42.50
N SER A 37 -95.05 17.98 43.10
CA SER A 37 -93.72 18.03 42.49
C SER A 37 -93.61 17.12 41.26
N THR A 38 -94.44 16.07 41.15
CA THR A 38 -94.49 15.20 39.97
C THR A 38 -95.00 15.98 38.75
N ILE A 39 -96.02 16.83 38.91
CA ILE A 39 -96.52 17.71 37.85
C ILE A 39 -95.44 18.73 37.42
N ILE A 40 -94.75 19.37 38.36
CA ILE A 40 -93.67 20.32 38.05
C ILE A 40 -92.52 19.63 37.28
N ASN A 41 -92.09 18.46 37.74
CA ASN A 41 -91.04 17.70 37.06
C ASN A 41 -91.48 17.21 35.67
N ALA A 42 -92.74 16.86 35.48
CA ALA A 42 -93.28 16.50 34.18
C ALA A 42 -93.29 17.70 33.21
N LEU A 43 -93.71 18.88 33.68
CA LEU A 43 -93.66 20.13 32.91
C LEU A 43 -92.24 20.49 32.50
N TYR A 44 -91.28 20.39 33.43
CA TYR A 44 -89.86 20.61 33.13
C TYR A 44 -89.34 19.58 32.11
N SER A 45 -89.69 18.31 32.29
CA SER A 45 -89.22 17.22 31.42
C SER A 45 -89.74 17.36 29.99
N VAL A 46 -91.03 17.67 29.83
CA VAL A 46 -91.66 17.77 28.50
C VAL A 46 -91.17 18.99 27.73
N LEU A 47 -90.94 20.11 28.42
CA LEU A 47 -90.53 21.38 27.80
C LEU A 47 -89.02 21.46 27.51
N VAL A 48 -88.18 21.00 28.45
CA VAL A 48 -86.75 21.35 28.47
C VAL A 48 -85.82 20.17 28.20
N LEU A 49 -86.12 18.96 28.68
CA LEU A 49 -85.13 17.86 28.69
C LEU A 49 -84.96 17.13 27.35
N GLY A 50 -85.97 17.13 26.49
CA GLY A 50 -85.93 16.38 25.23
C GLY A 50 -85.76 14.87 25.46
N SER A 51 -84.97 14.19 24.64
CA SER A 51 -84.55 12.78 24.82
C SER A 51 -83.09 12.67 25.32
N PRO A 52 -82.85 12.71 26.65
CA PRO A 52 -81.50 12.65 27.20
C PRO A 52 -80.86 11.25 27.08
N ASN A 53 -79.53 11.21 27.15
CA ASN A 53 -78.77 9.96 27.17
C ASN A 53 -79.00 9.23 28.51
N ARG A 54 -79.20 7.92 28.48
CA ARG A 54 -79.51 7.10 29.67
C ARG A 54 -78.38 7.08 30.71
N ARG A 55 -77.17 7.47 30.32
CA ARG A 55 -76.01 7.60 31.21
C ARG A 55 -75.81 9.02 31.76
N SER A 56 -76.60 9.99 31.28
CA SER A 56 -76.43 11.37 31.69
C SER A 56 -77.05 11.64 33.06
N VAL A 57 -76.58 12.71 33.71
CA VAL A 57 -77.10 13.17 35.00
C VAL A 57 -78.58 13.53 34.88
N GLU A 58 -78.99 14.09 33.73
CA GLU A 58 -80.40 14.41 33.47
C GLU A 58 -81.29 13.17 33.49
N TRP A 59 -80.86 12.06 32.90
CA TRP A 59 -81.65 10.84 32.90
C TRP A 59 -81.85 10.32 34.33
N SER A 60 -80.76 10.22 35.10
CA SER A 60 -80.81 9.67 36.46
C SER A 60 -81.61 10.57 37.41
N GLN A 61 -81.46 11.88 37.31
CA GLN A 61 -82.11 12.84 38.23
C GLN A 61 -83.56 13.18 37.86
N TYR A 62 -83.90 13.22 36.57
CA TYR A 62 -85.17 13.80 36.11
C TYR A 62 -86.17 12.85 35.46
N LEU A 63 -85.73 11.69 34.95
CA LEU A 63 -86.64 10.76 34.28
C LEU A 63 -86.66 9.39 34.96
N LYS A 64 -85.49 8.81 35.26
CA LYS A 64 -85.36 7.43 35.78
C LYS A 64 -86.20 7.18 37.04
N LYS A 65 -86.26 8.16 37.96
CA LYS A 65 -87.00 8.04 39.23
C LYS A 65 -88.53 8.12 39.07
N PHE A 66 -89.03 8.50 37.90
CA PHE A 66 -90.47 8.62 37.62
C PHE A 66 -91.02 7.45 36.79
N PHE A 67 -90.21 6.45 36.45
CA PHE A 67 -90.73 5.24 35.84
C PHE A 67 -91.63 4.49 36.83
N PRO A 68 -92.80 3.97 36.40
CA PRO A 68 -93.70 3.23 37.29
C PRO A 68 -93.00 2.03 37.94
N TYR A 69 -93.20 1.85 39.24
CA TYR A 69 -92.64 0.74 40.02
C TYR A 69 -93.79 -0.10 40.62
N PRO A 70 -93.73 -1.45 40.60
CA PRO A 70 -92.64 -2.30 40.11
C PRO A 70 -92.68 -2.61 38.60
N ASN A 71 -93.79 -2.30 37.92
CA ASN A 71 -94.02 -2.63 36.51
C ASN A 71 -94.25 -1.37 35.69
N GLY A 72 -93.63 -1.28 34.51
CA GLY A 72 -93.77 -0.17 33.58
C GLY A 72 -92.41 0.30 33.06
N ASP A 73 -92.26 0.37 31.75
CA ASP A 73 -91.02 0.70 31.04
C ASP A 73 -91.12 2.00 30.26
N ILE A 74 -92.25 2.71 30.37
CA ILE A 74 -92.56 3.94 29.64
C ILE A 74 -93.15 4.97 30.60
N ILE A 75 -92.72 6.22 30.42
CA ILE A 75 -93.39 7.40 30.96
C ILE A 75 -93.83 8.34 29.84
N ARG A 76 -94.95 9.02 30.02
CA ARG A 76 -95.53 9.87 28.99
C ARG A 76 -96.19 11.13 29.55
N VAL A 77 -95.89 12.26 28.90
CA VAL A 77 -96.45 13.58 29.23
C VAL A 77 -96.94 14.25 27.96
N SER A 78 -98.14 14.81 28.02
CA SER A 78 -98.72 15.61 26.96
C SER A 78 -99.05 17.02 27.47
N LEU A 79 -98.78 18.02 26.65
CA LEU A 79 -98.85 19.43 27.02
C LEU A 79 -99.47 20.24 25.89
N SER A 80 -100.57 20.92 26.20
CA SER A 80 -101.18 21.94 25.33
C SER A 80 -100.72 23.33 25.76
N PHE A 81 -100.29 24.17 24.81
CA PHE A 81 -99.85 25.53 25.10
C PHE A 81 -100.04 26.50 23.92
N ASN A 82 -99.99 27.80 24.22
CA ASN A 82 -99.95 28.86 23.21
C ASN A 82 -98.55 29.45 23.10
N SER A 83 -98.09 29.74 21.89
CA SER A 83 -96.89 30.52 21.64
C SER A 83 -97.11 32.02 21.92
N TRP A 84 -96.06 32.82 21.74
CA TRP A 84 -96.11 34.28 21.91
C TRP A 84 -96.95 35.02 20.85
N ASN A 85 -97.26 34.37 19.72
CA ASN A 85 -98.16 34.86 18.68
C ASN A 85 -99.53 34.16 18.71
N ASP A 86 -99.95 33.67 19.88
CA ASP A 86 -101.24 33.02 20.15
C ASP A 86 -101.57 31.77 19.31
N LYS A 87 -100.60 31.19 18.60
CA LYS A 87 -100.77 29.89 17.94
C LYS A 87 -100.82 28.76 18.97
N ASN A 88 -101.73 27.81 18.77
CA ASN A 88 -101.89 26.63 19.63
C ASN A 88 -100.91 25.52 19.23
N TYR A 89 -100.33 24.86 20.21
CA TYR A 89 -99.46 23.71 20.07
C TYR A 89 -99.88 22.59 21.03
N TYR A 90 -99.68 21.36 20.58
CA TYR A 90 -99.79 20.14 21.40
C TYR A 90 -98.47 19.39 21.31
N LEU A 91 -97.81 19.19 22.45
CA LEU A 91 -96.55 18.48 22.58
C LEU A 91 -96.74 17.22 23.41
N GLU A 92 -96.38 16.07 22.86
CA GLU A 92 -96.41 14.79 23.53
C GLU A 92 -95.02 14.18 23.49
N ARG A 93 -94.51 13.74 24.65
CA ARG A 93 -93.22 13.08 24.77
C ARG A 93 -93.35 11.78 25.54
N HIS A 94 -92.74 10.75 24.98
CA HIS A 94 -92.67 9.41 25.51
C HIS A 94 -91.20 9.11 25.80
N TRP A 95 -90.92 8.61 26.99
CA TRP A 95 -89.59 8.13 27.34
C TRP A 95 -89.66 6.69 27.78
N GLY A 96 -88.87 5.82 27.15
CA GLY A 96 -88.73 4.43 27.57
C GLY A 96 -87.34 4.11 28.13
N LEU A 97 -87.20 2.93 28.75
CA LEU A 97 -85.93 2.50 29.33
C LEU A 97 -84.80 2.45 28.29
N SER A 98 -85.10 2.13 27.03
CA SER A 98 -84.16 2.20 25.91
C SER A 98 -84.44 3.43 25.04
N LYS A 99 -83.40 3.97 24.40
CA LYS A 99 -83.54 5.14 23.50
C LYS A 99 -84.43 4.89 22.29
N GLN A 100 -84.58 3.63 21.87
CA GLN A 100 -85.45 3.24 20.76
C GLN A 100 -86.95 3.38 21.10
N ASP A 101 -87.28 3.41 22.38
CA ASP A 101 -88.64 3.50 22.90
C ASP A 101 -89.10 4.96 23.06
N ASP A 102 -88.20 5.93 22.83
CA ASP A 102 -88.54 7.34 22.88
C ASP A 102 -89.34 7.77 21.66
N ASN A 103 -90.38 8.55 21.90
CA ASN A 103 -91.18 9.16 20.85
C ASN A 103 -91.52 10.61 21.21
N VAL A 104 -91.66 11.45 20.20
CA VAL A 104 -92.07 12.84 20.37
C VAL A 104 -93.03 13.21 19.26
N ARG A 105 -94.07 13.96 19.59
CA ARG A 105 -95.00 14.55 18.62
C ARG A 105 -95.25 16.00 19.00
N LEU A 106 -94.96 16.92 18.09
CA LEU A 106 -95.34 18.32 18.21
C LEU A 106 -96.33 18.66 17.09
N ILE A 107 -97.58 18.94 17.46
CA ILE A 107 -98.67 19.26 16.55
C ILE A 107 -98.92 20.77 16.61
N SER A 108 -99.00 21.39 15.44
CA SER A 108 -99.33 22.82 15.26
C SER A 108 -100.26 23.02 14.06
N GLN A 109 -100.69 24.25 13.81
CA GLN A 109 -101.46 24.59 12.59
C GLN A 109 -100.67 24.39 11.29
N GLU A 110 -99.33 24.35 11.36
CA GLU A 110 -98.43 24.19 10.20
C GLU A 110 -98.16 22.71 9.87
N GLY A 111 -98.59 21.78 10.73
CA GLY A 111 -98.36 20.34 10.59
C GLY A 111 -97.81 19.70 11.86
N GLU A 112 -97.45 18.42 11.74
CA GLU A 112 -96.95 17.57 12.82
C GLU A 112 -95.45 17.24 12.64
N LEU A 113 -94.67 17.40 13.72
CA LEU A 113 -93.25 17.04 13.79
C LEU A 113 -93.05 15.84 14.70
N THR A 114 -92.38 14.79 14.20
CA THR A 114 -92.11 13.54 14.95
C THR A 114 -90.63 13.24 15.18
N LYS A 115 -89.73 13.99 14.54
CA LYS A 115 -88.26 13.81 14.70
C LYS A 115 -87.74 14.67 15.84
N GLU A 116 -87.03 14.05 16.79
CA GLU A 116 -86.45 14.75 17.96
C GLU A 116 -85.62 15.98 17.58
N THR A 117 -84.78 15.90 16.54
CA THR A 117 -83.97 17.05 16.09
C THR A 117 -84.82 18.24 15.63
N SER A 118 -85.93 17.96 14.94
CA SER A 118 -86.84 18.98 14.43
C SER A 118 -87.69 19.58 15.54
N VAL A 119 -88.18 18.75 16.47
CA VAL A 119 -88.95 19.20 17.62
C VAL A 119 -88.08 20.03 18.55
N THR A 120 -86.86 19.59 18.86
CA THR A 120 -85.93 20.34 19.72
C THR A 120 -85.54 21.68 19.11
N LYS A 121 -85.31 21.75 17.78
CA LYS A 121 -85.11 23.04 17.09
C LYS A 121 -86.34 23.95 17.26
N LYS A 122 -87.54 23.44 17.00
CA LYS A 122 -88.77 24.24 17.14
C LYS A 122 -89.03 24.67 18.58
N MET A 123 -88.78 23.80 19.55
CA MET A 123 -88.89 24.12 20.97
C MET A 123 -87.88 25.19 21.39
N SER A 124 -86.64 25.15 20.88
CA SER A 124 -85.66 26.21 21.14
C SER A 124 -86.11 27.56 20.59
N GLU A 125 -86.77 27.61 19.42
CA GLU A 125 -87.38 28.83 18.87
C GLU A 125 -88.56 29.32 19.73
N LEU A 126 -89.37 28.41 20.29
CA LEU A 126 -90.55 28.73 21.09
C LEU A 126 -90.21 29.19 22.51
N LEU A 127 -89.19 28.58 23.13
CA LEU A 127 -88.69 28.91 24.46
C LEU A 127 -87.71 30.09 24.44
N ARG A 128 -87.03 30.33 23.31
CA ARG A 128 -86.02 31.39 23.06
C ARG A 128 -84.74 31.31 23.89
N TYR A 129 -84.83 30.92 25.16
CA TYR A 129 -83.71 30.84 26.08
C TYR A 129 -83.22 29.40 26.27
N GLY A 130 -81.96 29.28 26.70
CA GLY A 130 -81.31 27.99 26.93
C GLY A 130 -81.89 27.22 28.11
N LYS A 131 -81.62 25.91 28.13
CA LYS A 131 -82.06 25.01 29.21
C LYS A 131 -81.67 25.52 30.60
N LYS A 132 -80.44 26.03 30.77
CA LYS A 132 -79.97 26.48 32.09
C LYS A 132 -80.74 27.68 32.60
N THR A 133 -81.12 28.62 31.74
CA THR A 133 -81.97 29.77 32.11
C THR A 133 -83.33 29.31 32.64
N TYR A 134 -83.93 28.29 32.02
CA TYR A 134 -85.17 27.71 32.53
C TYR A 134 -84.97 27.00 33.87
N GLU A 135 -83.88 26.23 34.02
CA GLU A 135 -83.57 25.48 35.24
C GLU A 135 -83.20 26.39 36.43
N SER A 136 -82.50 27.50 36.20
CA SER A 136 -82.00 28.37 37.27
C SER A 136 -82.93 29.52 37.64
N ILE A 137 -83.81 29.96 36.73
CA ILE A 137 -84.68 31.13 36.92
C ILE A 137 -86.16 30.77 36.82
N LEU A 138 -86.61 30.18 35.70
CA LEU A 138 -88.05 30.04 35.38
C LEU A 138 -88.72 28.79 35.99
N PHE A 139 -87.95 27.83 36.47
CA PHE A 139 -88.39 26.70 37.27
C PHE A 139 -87.71 26.72 38.64
N THR A 140 -88.48 26.38 39.66
CA THR A 140 -88.00 26.27 41.04
C THR A 140 -88.56 25.02 41.67
N ARG A 141 -87.70 24.17 42.25
CA ARG A 141 -88.13 22.99 43.04
C ARG A 141 -88.09 23.25 44.55
N GLN A 142 -88.67 22.33 45.32
CA GLN A 142 -89.02 22.49 46.73
C GLN A 142 -87.83 22.90 47.65
N ASP A 143 -86.59 22.60 47.28
CA ASP A 143 -85.37 22.98 48.05
C ASP A 143 -84.47 24.01 47.33
N GLU A 144 -84.80 24.42 46.10
CA GLU A 144 -83.89 25.19 45.23
C GLU A 144 -83.91 26.70 45.53
N ILE A 145 -84.95 27.21 46.20
CA ILE A 145 -85.06 28.65 46.53
C ILE A 145 -83.91 29.08 47.42
N ASN A 146 -83.65 28.29 48.47
CA ASN A 146 -82.60 28.52 49.47
C ASN A 146 -81.19 28.55 48.86
N HIS A 147 -81.03 27.99 47.66
CA HIS A 147 -79.78 27.92 46.94
C HIS A 147 -79.73 28.85 45.72
N THR A 148 -80.76 29.67 45.46
CA THR A 148 -80.86 30.50 44.24
C THR A 148 -79.60 31.34 44.03
N LEU A 149 -79.12 32.05 45.05
CA LEU A 149 -77.88 32.84 44.98
C LEU A 149 -76.67 31.99 44.56
N LYS A 150 -76.42 30.88 45.26
CA LYS A 150 -75.32 29.96 44.96
C LYS A 150 -75.46 29.31 43.58
N THR A 151 -76.68 28.96 43.17
CA THR A 151 -76.95 28.37 41.86
C THR A 151 -76.66 29.37 40.75
N LEU A 152 -77.04 30.64 40.92
CA LEU A 152 -76.79 31.70 39.95
C LEU A 152 -75.30 32.07 39.87
N ASP A 153 -74.60 32.15 41.01
CA ASP A 153 -73.13 32.33 41.03
C ASP A 153 -72.40 31.22 40.26
N ASN A 154 -72.87 29.97 40.40
CA ASN A 154 -72.29 28.82 39.73
C ASN A 154 -72.84 28.61 38.30
N THR A 155 -73.71 29.48 37.79
CA THR A 155 -74.31 29.37 36.44
C THR A 155 -74.09 30.63 35.61
N PRO A 156 -72.87 30.85 35.06
CA PRO A 156 -72.54 32.02 34.26
C PRO A 156 -73.45 32.23 33.04
N GLU A 157 -73.92 31.14 32.42
CA GLU A 157 -74.81 31.18 31.25
C GLU A 157 -76.14 31.89 31.57
N ALA A 158 -76.69 31.70 32.76
CA ALA A 158 -77.97 32.30 33.14
C ALA A 158 -77.82 33.79 33.45
N THR A 159 -76.74 34.17 34.14
CA THR A 159 -76.43 35.58 34.42
C THR A 159 -76.05 36.33 33.15
N GLU A 160 -75.30 35.70 32.24
CA GLU A 160 -74.98 36.24 30.92
C GLU A 160 -76.24 36.43 30.07
N THR A 161 -77.17 35.47 30.06
CA THR A 161 -78.46 35.62 29.36
C THR A 161 -79.25 36.85 29.85
N VAL A 162 -79.24 37.09 31.17
CA VAL A 162 -79.89 38.28 31.77
C VAL A 162 -79.16 39.55 31.33
N SER A 163 -77.83 39.58 31.43
CA SER A 163 -77.00 40.71 30.97
C SER A 163 -77.20 40.99 29.49
N GLU A 164 -77.23 39.98 28.63
CA GLU A 164 -77.54 40.09 27.20
C GLU A 164 -78.95 40.63 26.96
N THR A 165 -79.95 40.14 27.68
CA THR A 165 -81.33 40.64 27.55
C THR A 165 -81.43 42.12 27.91
N LEU A 166 -80.71 42.55 28.96
CA LEU A 166 -80.63 43.94 29.38
C LEU A 166 -79.84 44.79 28.38
N ARG A 167 -78.70 44.30 27.88
CA ARG A 167 -77.91 44.93 26.82
C ARG A 167 -78.77 45.13 25.57
N ASN A 168 -79.47 44.09 25.12
CA ASN A 168 -80.38 44.19 23.98
C ASN A 168 -81.48 45.23 24.20
N PHE A 169 -82.04 45.34 25.40
CA PHE A 169 -83.03 46.37 25.72
C PHE A 169 -82.48 47.80 25.59
N VAL A 170 -81.25 48.04 26.08
CA VAL A 170 -80.59 49.36 26.03
C VAL A 170 -80.13 49.70 24.60
N TYR A 171 -79.52 48.75 23.89
CA TYR A 171 -78.83 49.00 22.62
C TYR A 171 -79.69 48.80 21.36
N HIS A 172 -80.86 48.17 21.44
CA HIS A 172 -81.78 48.13 20.28
C HIS A 172 -82.27 49.51 19.81
N GLN A 173 -82.04 50.59 20.58
CA GLN A 173 -82.25 51.95 20.10
C GLN A 173 -81.21 52.42 19.06
N GLY A 174 -80.04 51.75 18.95
CA GLY A 174 -78.93 52.12 18.06
C GLY A 174 -78.80 51.31 16.75
N GLY A 175 -79.64 50.29 16.53
CA GLY A 175 -79.74 49.59 15.24
C GLY A 175 -78.67 48.52 14.91
N VAL A 176 -77.68 48.27 15.75
CA VAL A 176 -76.65 47.23 15.55
C VAL A 176 -76.71 46.18 16.67
N SER A 177 -76.86 44.90 16.30
CA SER A 177 -76.79 43.77 17.25
C SER A 177 -75.33 43.42 17.55
N VAL A 178 -74.91 43.64 18.79
CA VAL A 178 -73.57 43.28 19.29
C VAL A 178 -73.29 41.79 19.11
N GLU A 179 -74.30 40.95 19.38
CA GLU A 179 -74.20 39.49 19.23
C GLU A 179 -73.95 39.07 17.79
N LYS A 180 -74.64 39.72 16.84
CA LYS A 180 -74.43 39.45 15.41
C LYS A 180 -73.00 39.81 15.01
N PHE A 181 -72.49 40.95 15.48
CA PHE A 181 -71.12 41.38 15.22
C PHE A 181 -70.09 40.44 15.83
N GLN A 182 -70.23 40.03 17.10
CA GLN A 182 -69.35 39.05 17.76
C GLN A 182 -69.34 37.71 17.02
N ARG A 183 -70.50 37.21 16.59
CA ARG A 183 -70.59 35.95 15.83
C ARG A 183 -69.90 36.04 14.47
N GLU A 184 -70.10 37.14 13.75
CA GLU A 184 -69.43 37.38 12.46
C GLU A 184 -67.90 37.47 12.64
N LEU A 185 -67.45 38.20 13.66
CA LEU A 185 -66.03 38.33 14.03
C LEU A 185 -65.39 36.98 14.35
N GLU A 186 -66.02 36.17 15.21
CA GLU A 186 -65.51 34.85 15.60
C GLU A 186 -65.48 33.87 14.42
N GLN A 187 -66.51 33.91 13.55
CA GLN A 187 -66.54 33.10 12.33
C GLN A 187 -65.40 33.46 11.37
N GLU A 188 -65.15 34.76 11.18
CA GLU A 188 -64.09 35.24 10.29
C GLU A 188 -62.69 34.92 10.84
N LYS A 189 -62.48 35.15 12.14
CA LYS A 189 -61.25 34.77 12.85
C LYS A 189 -60.99 33.27 12.75
N LYS A 190 -62.01 32.44 12.99
CA LYS A 190 -61.91 30.98 12.86
C LYS A 190 -61.57 30.55 11.43
N ALA A 191 -62.14 31.21 10.42
CA ALA A 191 -61.85 30.91 9.01
C ALA A 191 -60.41 31.28 8.62
N LEU A 192 -59.83 32.33 9.22
CA LEU A 192 -58.45 32.75 8.97
C LEU A 192 -57.42 31.92 9.75
N LEU A 193 -57.61 31.77 11.08
CA LEU A 193 -56.61 31.30 12.04
C LEU A 193 -56.74 29.82 12.44
N SER A 194 -57.65 29.06 11.84
CA SER A 194 -57.79 27.63 12.15
C SER A 194 -56.46 26.88 12.00
N ASN A 195 -55.99 26.28 13.11
CA ASN A 195 -54.69 25.60 13.22
C ASN A 195 -53.44 26.43 12.88
N PHE A 196 -53.56 27.76 12.84
CA PHE A 196 -52.44 28.69 12.66
C PHE A 196 -52.10 29.42 13.96
N ASP A 197 -50.81 29.66 14.16
CA ASP A 197 -50.21 30.42 15.24
C ASP A 197 -49.53 31.66 14.62
N LEU A 198 -50.03 32.84 14.99
CA LEU A 198 -49.55 34.12 14.47
C LEU A 198 -48.17 34.51 15.03
N ASP A 199 -47.89 34.21 16.30
CA ASP A 199 -46.62 34.59 16.93
C ASP A 199 -45.46 33.77 16.36
N ARG A 200 -45.73 32.50 16.04
CA ARG A 200 -44.78 31.61 15.39
C ARG A 200 -44.77 31.74 13.86
N CYS A 201 -45.72 32.47 13.28
CA CYS A 201 -45.99 32.51 11.84
C CYS A 201 -46.04 31.10 11.21
N GLY A 202 -46.81 30.19 11.81
CA GLY A 202 -46.84 28.79 11.36
C GLY A 202 -47.98 27.95 11.94
N PRO A 203 -47.94 26.61 11.76
CA PRO A 203 -48.94 25.72 12.32
C PRO A 203 -48.88 25.71 13.86
N LYS A 204 -50.05 25.56 14.52
CA LYS A 204 -50.13 25.52 16.00
C LYS A 204 -49.29 24.40 16.63
N ASP A 205 -49.24 23.23 16.02
CA ASP A 205 -48.35 22.14 16.44
C ASP A 205 -46.98 22.28 15.78
N PRO A 206 -45.88 22.39 16.56
CA PRO A 206 -44.54 22.46 16.02
C PRO A 206 -44.06 21.30 15.17
N ASN A 207 -44.65 20.12 15.35
CA ASN A 207 -44.31 18.94 14.59
C ASN A 207 -45.01 18.87 13.23
N ARG A 208 -45.82 19.88 12.91
CA ARG A 208 -46.53 19.98 11.62
C ARG A 208 -45.93 21.09 10.76
N GLY A 209 -45.97 20.86 9.45
CA GLY A 209 -45.38 21.73 8.44
C GLY A 209 -45.77 21.25 7.05
N VAL A 210 -45.11 21.74 6.00
CA VAL A 210 -45.43 21.36 4.61
C VAL A 210 -45.26 19.85 4.35
N ASN A 211 -44.34 19.19 5.05
CA ASN A 211 -44.09 17.75 4.93
C ASN A 211 -45.06 16.90 5.78
N ASN A 212 -45.78 17.51 6.73
CA ASN A 212 -46.75 16.84 7.60
C ASN A 212 -47.93 17.81 7.89
N PRO A 213 -48.80 18.07 6.91
CA PRO A 213 -49.81 19.11 7.02
C PRO A 213 -51.00 18.67 7.89
N TYR A 214 -51.78 19.64 8.36
CA TYR A 214 -53.11 19.36 8.90
C TYR A 214 -54.08 18.99 7.76
N LEU A 215 -54.93 17.98 8.00
CA LEU A 215 -55.93 17.51 7.01
C LEU A 215 -57.35 18.04 7.24
N LYS A 216 -57.62 18.59 8.43
CA LYS A 216 -58.94 19.13 8.83
C LYS A 216 -58.74 20.48 9.51
N ASN A 217 -59.75 21.35 9.40
CA ASN A 217 -59.76 22.69 10.01
C ASN A 217 -58.54 23.53 9.58
N ILE A 218 -58.35 23.70 8.27
CA ILE A 218 -57.23 24.45 7.70
C ILE A 218 -57.68 25.89 7.45
N GLY A 219 -57.18 26.84 8.26
CA GLY A 219 -57.46 28.26 8.07
C GLY A 219 -56.80 28.83 6.82
N LYS A 220 -57.31 29.94 6.30
CA LYS A 220 -56.76 30.61 5.10
C LYS A 220 -55.27 30.96 5.24
N LEU A 221 -54.82 31.38 6.42
CA LEU A 221 -53.41 31.69 6.68
C LEU A 221 -52.52 30.45 6.60
N LEU A 222 -53.00 29.32 7.15
CA LEU A 222 -52.29 28.06 7.10
C LEU A 222 -52.19 27.51 5.67
N GLN A 223 -53.25 27.68 4.86
CA GLN A 223 -53.21 27.34 3.42
C GLN A 223 -52.18 28.18 2.67
N ALA A 224 -52.16 29.50 2.90
CA ALA A 224 -51.19 30.41 2.29
C ALA A 224 -49.76 30.08 2.73
N TYR A 225 -49.55 29.77 4.02
CA TYR A 225 -48.26 29.32 4.55
C TYR A 225 -47.77 28.05 3.86
N TYR A 226 -48.62 27.02 3.74
CA TYR A 226 -48.24 25.79 3.06
C TYR A 226 -47.90 26.02 1.59
N ARG A 227 -48.62 26.93 0.91
CA ARG A 227 -48.31 27.32 -0.47
C ARG A 227 -46.94 27.98 -0.58
N VAL A 228 -46.61 28.91 0.32
CA VAL A 228 -45.28 29.57 0.37
C VAL A 228 -44.19 28.54 0.63
N GLU A 229 -44.36 27.65 1.62
CA GLU A 229 -43.35 26.64 1.95
C GLU A 229 -43.19 25.57 0.86
N SER A 230 -44.28 25.16 0.19
CA SER A 230 -44.20 24.23 -0.94
C SER A 230 -43.44 24.85 -2.11
N LEU A 231 -43.72 26.13 -2.41
CA LEU A 231 -43.04 26.85 -3.49
C LEU A 231 -41.56 27.06 -3.19
N LYS A 232 -41.19 27.37 -1.95
CA LYS A 232 -39.76 27.44 -1.54
C LYS A 232 -39.05 26.12 -1.79
N LYS A 233 -39.66 25.01 -1.37
CA LYS A 233 -39.08 23.67 -1.51
C LYS A 233 -38.96 23.27 -2.98
N GLU A 234 -39.98 23.57 -3.78
CA GLU A 234 -39.99 23.31 -5.22
C GLU A 234 -38.95 24.16 -5.95
N LEU A 235 -38.84 25.44 -5.60
CA LEU A 235 -37.82 26.36 -6.12
C LEU A 235 -36.40 25.87 -5.80
N GLU A 236 -36.13 25.48 -4.55
CA GLU A 236 -34.81 24.96 -4.14
C GLU A 236 -34.47 23.67 -4.87
N LYS A 237 -35.44 22.74 -4.99
CA LYS A 237 -35.26 21.50 -5.77
C LYS A 237 -34.94 21.81 -7.23
N THR A 238 -35.72 22.68 -7.87
CA THR A 238 -35.56 23.05 -9.28
C THR A 238 -34.21 23.70 -9.53
N LYS A 239 -33.83 24.67 -8.67
CA LYS A 239 -32.54 25.34 -8.74
C LYS A 239 -31.37 24.37 -8.65
N ASN A 240 -31.39 23.44 -7.68
CA ASN A 240 -30.34 22.44 -7.54
C ASN A 240 -30.26 21.52 -8.77
N MET A 241 -31.41 21.15 -9.36
CA MET A 241 -31.46 20.33 -10.56
C MET A 241 -30.94 21.06 -11.80
N GLU A 242 -31.25 22.34 -11.97
CA GLU A 242 -30.72 23.17 -13.06
C GLU A 242 -29.20 23.39 -12.93
N GLU A 243 -28.70 23.65 -11.72
CA GLU A 243 -27.25 23.76 -11.45
C GLU A 243 -26.53 22.44 -11.76
N GLU A 244 -27.09 21.31 -11.32
CA GLU A 244 -26.53 19.98 -11.60
C GLU A 244 -26.58 19.66 -13.10
N LEU A 245 -27.67 20.00 -13.80
CA LEU A 245 -27.80 19.84 -15.23
C LEU A 245 -26.75 20.67 -15.99
N SER A 246 -26.55 21.94 -15.59
CA SER A 246 -25.54 22.82 -16.16
C SER A 246 -24.12 22.25 -15.99
N SER A 247 -23.78 21.77 -14.79
CA SER A 247 -22.50 21.12 -14.51
C SER A 247 -22.29 19.87 -15.37
N VAL A 248 -23.30 19.00 -15.48
CA VAL A 248 -23.25 17.81 -16.33
C VAL A 248 -23.07 18.17 -17.81
N MET A 249 -23.74 19.23 -18.28
CA MET A 249 -23.60 19.70 -19.66
C MET A 249 -22.20 20.24 -19.95
N GLU A 250 -21.60 20.98 -19.02
CA GLU A 250 -20.22 21.48 -19.13
C GLU A 250 -19.22 20.31 -19.20
N GLU A 251 -19.32 19.34 -18.28
CA GLU A 251 -18.48 18.14 -18.28
C GLU A 251 -18.63 17.33 -19.56
N LEU A 252 -19.86 17.17 -20.07
CA LEU A 252 -20.13 16.49 -21.33
C LEU A 252 -19.46 17.20 -22.51
N SER A 253 -19.51 18.53 -22.56
CA SER A 253 -18.85 19.32 -23.60
C SER A 253 -17.34 19.09 -23.59
N VAL A 254 -16.69 19.21 -22.42
CA VAL A 254 -15.25 18.99 -22.27
C VAL A 254 -14.83 17.57 -22.67
N LEU A 255 -15.55 16.55 -22.21
CA LEU A 255 -15.24 15.16 -22.54
C LEU A 255 -15.46 14.85 -24.02
N THR A 256 -16.50 15.41 -24.63
CA THR A 256 -16.76 15.22 -26.07
C THR A 256 -15.64 15.84 -26.91
N ASN A 257 -15.15 17.03 -26.54
CA ASN A 257 -14.01 17.66 -27.23
C ASN A 257 -12.73 16.82 -27.09
N LYS A 258 -12.42 16.33 -25.88
CA LYS A 258 -11.26 15.45 -25.64
C LYS A 258 -11.36 14.13 -26.43
N GLN A 259 -12.55 13.54 -26.52
CA GLN A 259 -12.76 12.35 -27.34
C GLN A 259 -12.50 12.61 -28.81
N GLN A 260 -12.96 13.75 -29.34
CA GLN A 260 -12.70 14.10 -30.74
C GLN A 260 -11.21 14.31 -31.01
N GLU A 261 -10.49 14.93 -30.08
CA GLU A 261 -9.04 15.13 -30.17
C GLU A 261 -8.28 13.78 -30.17
N LEU A 262 -8.57 12.92 -29.19
CA LEU A 262 -7.97 11.57 -29.12
C LEU A 262 -8.36 10.71 -30.32
N TYR A 263 -9.59 10.83 -30.81
CA TYR A 263 -10.03 10.13 -32.02
C TYR A 263 -9.19 10.55 -33.23
N LYS A 264 -8.97 11.86 -33.43
CA LYS A 264 -8.11 12.36 -34.52
C LYS A 264 -6.68 11.83 -34.39
N GLN A 265 -6.10 11.87 -33.20
CA GLN A 265 -4.76 11.35 -32.94
C GLN A 265 -4.67 9.85 -33.24
N GLU A 266 -5.63 9.05 -32.73
CA GLU A 266 -5.68 7.62 -32.98
C GLU A 266 -5.86 7.32 -34.47
N THR A 267 -6.73 8.02 -35.19
CA THR A 267 -6.92 7.79 -36.63
C THR A 267 -5.64 8.08 -37.42
N ASN A 268 -4.92 9.14 -37.08
CA ASN A 268 -3.66 9.49 -37.75
C ASN A 268 -2.58 8.42 -37.50
N MET A 269 -2.46 7.96 -36.26
CA MET A 269 -1.51 6.89 -35.89
C MET A 269 -1.92 5.53 -36.48
N ALA A 270 -3.22 5.22 -36.53
CA ALA A 270 -3.73 3.96 -37.08
C ALA A 270 -3.44 3.81 -38.58
N MET A 271 -3.37 4.92 -39.33
CA MET A 271 -3.04 4.89 -40.77
C MET A 271 -1.64 4.31 -41.03
N ILE A 272 -0.68 4.54 -40.12
CA ILE A 272 0.70 4.07 -40.25
C ILE A 272 1.01 2.87 -39.33
N GLU A 273 0.05 2.40 -38.52
CA GLU A 273 0.25 1.36 -37.51
C GLU A 273 0.81 0.06 -38.10
N GLN A 274 0.29 -0.37 -39.25
CA GLN A 274 0.77 -1.59 -39.91
C GLN A 274 2.19 -1.42 -40.47
N ASP A 275 2.52 -0.22 -40.94
CA ASP A 275 3.82 0.07 -41.53
C ASP A 275 4.90 0.18 -40.45
N ILE A 276 4.60 0.86 -39.34
CA ILE A 276 5.48 0.92 -38.17
C ILE A 276 5.68 -0.47 -37.55
N ARG A 277 4.65 -1.32 -37.51
CA ARG A 277 4.77 -2.71 -37.05
C ARG A 277 5.76 -3.50 -37.90
N LYS A 278 5.60 -3.46 -39.22
CA LYS A 278 6.51 -4.14 -40.16
C LYS A 278 7.93 -3.58 -40.06
N ARG A 279 8.09 -2.26 -39.90
CA ARG A 279 9.39 -1.62 -39.68
C ARG A 279 10.05 -2.12 -38.39
N GLY A 280 9.30 -2.23 -37.28
CA GLY A 280 9.78 -2.81 -36.02
C GLY A 280 10.22 -4.28 -36.12
N GLU A 281 9.64 -5.06 -37.04
CA GLU A 281 10.07 -6.44 -37.31
C GLU A 281 11.28 -6.54 -38.25
N LEU A 282 11.38 -5.62 -39.22
CA LEU A 282 12.41 -5.63 -40.26
C LEU A 282 13.72 -4.95 -39.84
N SER A 283 13.66 -3.87 -39.05
CA SER A 283 14.86 -3.15 -38.59
C SER A 283 15.82 -4.01 -37.75
N PRO A 284 15.38 -4.84 -36.78
CA PRO A 284 16.27 -5.74 -36.06
C PRO A 284 16.88 -6.82 -36.97
N LYS A 285 16.10 -7.36 -37.91
CA LYS A 285 16.58 -8.35 -38.88
C LYS A 285 17.64 -7.73 -39.80
N LEU A 286 17.44 -6.49 -40.24
CA LEU A 286 18.43 -5.77 -41.04
C LEU A 286 19.75 -5.60 -40.28
N ASN A 287 19.69 -5.12 -39.03
CA ASN A 287 20.88 -4.96 -38.19
C ASN A 287 21.64 -6.28 -37.99
N GLU A 288 20.91 -7.40 -37.83
CA GLU A 288 21.50 -8.73 -37.72
C GLU A 288 22.25 -9.14 -39.01
N GLU A 289 21.63 -8.91 -40.17
CA GLU A 289 22.26 -9.20 -41.47
C GLU A 289 23.46 -8.27 -41.75
N GLU A 290 23.38 -6.98 -41.43
CA GLU A 290 24.49 -6.02 -41.55
C GLU A 290 25.71 -6.43 -40.70
N LEU A 291 25.48 -6.89 -39.47
CA LEU A 291 26.54 -7.38 -38.60
C LEU A 291 27.25 -8.60 -39.19
N LYS A 292 26.49 -9.56 -39.72
CA LYS A 292 27.02 -10.76 -40.39
C LYS A 292 27.80 -10.40 -41.65
N ILE A 293 27.28 -9.48 -42.46
CA ILE A 293 27.94 -8.96 -43.67
C ILE A 293 29.26 -8.27 -43.32
N SER A 294 29.30 -7.47 -42.26
CA SER A 294 30.52 -6.81 -41.78
C SER A 294 31.61 -7.82 -41.39
N GLN A 295 31.24 -8.87 -40.64
CA GLN A 295 32.15 -9.95 -40.23
C GLN A 295 32.64 -10.80 -41.40
N LEU A 296 31.82 -11.03 -42.42
CA LEU A 296 32.22 -11.75 -43.62
C LEU A 296 33.12 -10.89 -44.51
N LYS A 297 32.82 -9.60 -44.70
CA LYS A 297 33.66 -8.66 -45.49
C LYS A 297 35.11 -8.61 -44.99
N THR A 298 35.33 -8.59 -43.68
CA THR A 298 36.69 -8.60 -43.12
C THR A 298 37.40 -9.91 -43.44
N ALA A 299 36.74 -11.06 -43.26
CA ALA A 299 37.29 -12.36 -43.62
C ALA A 299 37.57 -12.51 -45.13
N THR A 300 36.72 -11.96 -46.00
CA THR A 300 36.90 -11.97 -47.48
C THR A 300 38.18 -11.27 -47.91
N PHE A 301 38.55 -10.16 -47.25
CA PHE A 301 39.70 -9.35 -47.63
C PHE A 301 41.00 -9.80 -46.96
N GLU A 302 40.93 -10.30 -45.73
CA GLU A 302 42.10 -10.71 -44.97
C GLU A 302 42.62 -12.10 -45.37
N TRP A 303 41.74 -13.01 -45.81
CA TRP A 303 42.13 -14.38 -46.14
C TRP A 303 43.11 -14.46 -47.33
N PRO A 304 42.83 -13.88 -48.51
CA PRO A 304 43.78 -13.92 -49.65
C PRO A 304 45.13 -13.27 -49.34
N LYS A 305 45.12 -12.14 -48.62
CA LYS A 305 46.33 -11.42 -48.22
C LYS A 305 47.21 -12.21 -47.25
N THR A 306 46.58 -13.00 -46.38
CA THR A 306 47.30 -13.86 -45.43
C THR A 306 47.90 -15.07 -46.16
N GLU A 307 47.20 -15.60 -47.19
CA GLU A 307 47.69 -16.70 -48.03
C GLU A 307 48.86 -16.27 -48.93
N GLU A 308 48.80 -15.08 -49.51
CA GLU A 308 49.92 -14.47 -50.25
C GLU A 308 51.17 -14.33 -49.37
N LYS A 309 51.03 -13.73 -48.18
CA LYS A 309 52.12 -13.62 -47.20
C LYS A 309 52.65 -14.99 -46.73
N TYR A 310 51.78 -15.98 -46.58
CA TYR A 310 52.19 -17.34 -46.25
C TYR A 310 53.07 -17.95 -47.35
N ASN A 311 52.74 -17.69 -48.62
CA ASN A 311 53.52 -18.15 -49.76
C ASN A 311 54.86 -17.40 -49.87
N GLU A 312 54.89 -16.08 -49.70
CA GLU A 312 56.12 -15.28 -49.65
C GLU A 312 57.08 -15.82 -48.59
N LYS A 313 56.59 -16.07 -47.37
CA LYS A 313 57.39 -16.64 -46.28
C LYS A 313 57.92 -18.04 -46.58
N ASN A 314 57.18 -18.85 -47.35
CA ASN A 314 57.68 -20.16 -47.79
C ASN A 314 58.80 -20.04 -48.82
N GLU A 315 58.78 -19.04 -49.71
CA GLU A 315 59.88 -18.79 -50.65
C GLU A 315 61.11 -18.27 -49.92
N GLU A 316 60.97 -17.30 -49.00
CA GLU A 316 62.08 -16.80 -48.18
C GLU A 316 62.76 -17.92 -47.37
N ILE A 317 61.99 -18.87 -46.81
CA ILE A 317 62.54 -20.03 -46.10
C ILE A 317 63.36 -20.93 -47.03
N LYS A 318 62.91 -21.16 -48.27
CA LYS A 318 63.65 -21.99 -49.24
C LYS A 318 65.01 -21.38 -49.58
N GLU A 319 65.06 -20.07 -49.84
CA GLU A 319 66.30 -19.37 -50.14
C GLU A 319 67.31 -19.45 -48.99
N ILE A 320 66.84 -19.29 -47.75
CA ILE A 320 67.71 -19.41 -46.57
C ILE A 320 68.20 -20.86 -46.35
N ASP A 321 67.33 -21.86 -46.55
CA ASP A 321 67.72 -23.27 -46.43
C ASP A 321 68.78 -23.67 -47.47
N GLU A 322 68.74 -23.11 -48.69
CA GLU A 322 69.79 -23.28 -49.70
C GLU A 322 71.11 -22.63 -49.26
N ARG A 323 71.05 -21.39 -48.75
CA ARG A 323 72.25 -20.69 -48.26
C ARG A 323 72.91 -21.38 -47.07
N ILE A 324 72.12 -21.97 -46.17
CA ILE A 324 72.61 -22.77 -45.03
C ILE A 324 73.40 -23.98 -45.55
N LYS A 325 72.91 -24.68 -46.58
CA LYS A 325 73.60 -25.84 -47.16
C LYS A 325 74.94 -25.47 -47.78
N GLU A 326 75.03 -24.34 -48.47
CA GLU A 326 76.29 -23.84 -49.04
C GLU A 326 77.34 -23.59 -47.96
N LEU A 327 76.95 -22.88 -46.89
CA LEU A 327 77.84 -22.56 -45.77
C LEU A 327 78.32 -23.81 -45.01
N GLU A 328 77.48 -24.84 -44.89
CA GLU A 328 77.88 -26.13 -44.29
C GLU A 328 78.95 -26.86 -45.12
N GLN A 329 78.89 -26.77 -46.45
CA GLN A 329 79.92 -27.33 -47.33
C GLN A 329 81.23 -26.53 -47.28
N GLU A 330 81.15 -25.21 -47.18
CA GLU A 330 82.32 -24.33 -47.02
C GLU A 330 83.08 -24.62 -45.71
N LEU A 331 82.34 -24.86 -44.62
CA LEU A 331 82.91 -25.20 -43.30
C LEU A 331 83.73 -26.50 -43.32
N ILE A 332 83.29 -27.50 -44.09
CA ILE A 332 83.99 -28.79 -44.20
C ILE A 332 85.35 -28.59 -44.88
N LYS A 333 85.39 -27.85 -45.98
CA LYS A 333 86.62 -27.55 -46.73
C LYS A 333 87.62 -26.75 -45.89
N ALA A 334 87.13 -25.77 -45.10
CA ALA A 334 87.97 -24.97 -44.21
C ALA A 334 88.68 -25.80 -43.13
N LYS A 335 88.00 -26.77 -42.54
CA LYS A 335 88.55 -27.65 -41.50
C LYS A 335 89.63 -28.60 -42.03
N GLU A 336 89.46 -29.12 -43.25
CA GLU A 336 90.46 -29.98 -43.89
C GLU A 336 91.76 -29.22 -44.19
N GLY A 337 91.67 -27.98 -44.67
CA GLY A 337 92.84 -27.16 -44.95
C GLY A 337 93.68 -26.80 -43.71
N GLN A 338 93.04 -26.58 -42.56
CA GLN A 338 93.75 -26.30 -41.29
C GLN A 338 94.54 -27.52 -40.79
N ARG A 339 94.02 -28.74 -41.00
CA ARG A 339 94.67 -30.00 -40.57
C ARG A 339 95.96 -30.27 -41.35
N ILE A 340 95.98 -30.02 -42.66
CA ILE A 340 97.16 -30.23 -43.52
C ILE A 340 98.32 -29.29 -43.12
N LYS A 341 98.01 -28.05 -42.74
CA LYS A 341 99.02 -27.06 -42.30
C LYS A 341 99.78 -27.50 -41.04
N GLN A 342 99.09 -28.14 -40.08
CA GLN A 342 99.70 -28.62 -38.83
C GLN A 342 100.63 -29.83 -39.02
N ILE A 343 100.36 -30.68 -40.01
CA ILE A 343 101.20 -31.85 -40.31
C ILE A 343 102.53 -31.40 -40.94
N LYS A 344 102.52 -30.41 -41.85
CA LYS A 344 103.75 -29.86 -42.47
C LYS A 344 104.72 -29.26 -41.44
N GLU A 345 104.24 -28.46 -40.49
CA GLU A 345 105.10 -27.82 -39.47
C GLU A 345 105.81 -28.83 -38.54
N THR A 346 105.24 -30.02 -38.36
CA THR A 346 105.79 -31.06 -37.48
C THR A 346 106.93 -31.86 -38.17
N LEU A 347 106.84 -32.05 -39.49
CA LEU A 347 107.88 -32.73 -40.28
C LEU A 347 109.12 -31.87 -40.48
N ASP A 348 108.97 -30.56 -40.68
CA ASP A 348 110.10 -29.63 -40.87
C ASP A 348 111.03 -29.59 -39.65
N LYS A 349 110.48 -29.73 -38.44
CA LYS A 349 111.26 -29.68 -37.19
C LYS A 349 112.02 -30.98 -36.87
N THR A 350 111.57 -32.12 -37.40
CA THR A 350 112.04 -33.46 -36.99
C THR A 350 113.06 -34.06 -37.98
N SER A 351 112.93 -33.76 -39.27
CA SER A 351 113.85 -34.13 -40.36
C SER A 351 115.36 -33.93 -40.05
N PRO A 352 115.85 -32.73 -39.66
CA PRO A 352 117.29 -32.50 -39.49
C PRO A 352 117.90 -33.22 -38.28
N LEU A 353 117.09 -33.58 -37.28
CA LEU A 353 117.55 -34.26 -36.07
C LEU A 353 117.80 -35.76 -36.31
N ILE A 354 116.97 -36.41 -37.13
CA ILE A 354 117.13 -37.83 -37.49
C ILE A 354 118.42 -38.04 -38.30
N THR A 355 118.70 -37.17 -39.27
CA THR A 355 119.92 -37.24 -40.10
C THR A 355 121.19 -37.16 -39.25
N LYS A 356 121.23 -36.23 -38.30
CA LYS A 356 122.39 -36.00 -37.44
C LYS A 356 122.64 -37.11 -36.42
N ARG A 357 121.58 -37.79 -35.96
CA ARG A 357 121.68 -39.00 -35.13
C ARG A 357 122.41 -40.11 -35.89
N ASN A 358 122.01 -40.38 -37.12
CA ASN A 358 122.57 -41.47 -37.94
C ASN A 358 124.06 -41.25 -38.22
N GLU A 359 124.49 -40.02 -38.50
CA GLU A 359 125.91 -39.69 -38.68
C GLU A 359 126.77 -39.95 -37.43
N LEU A 360 126.25 -39.61 -36.23
CA LEU A 360 126.97 -39.85 -34.98
C LEU A 360 127.06 -41.34 -34.64
N GLN A 361 126.03 -42.13 -34.97
CA GLN A 361 126.02 -43.57 -34.74
C GLN A 361 127.11 -44.27 -35.55
N VAL A 362 127.27 -43.91 -36.83
CA VAL A 362 128.31 -44.45 -37.72
C VAL A 362 129.72 -44.15 -37.19
N LYS A 363 129.95 -42.94 -36.66
CA LYS A 363 131.25 -42.58 -36.07
C LYS A 363 131.58 -43.38 -34.81
N LEU A 364 130.56 -43.78 -34.04
CA LEU A 364 130.73 -44.52 -32.79
C LEU A 364 131.03 -46.00 -33.01
N ASP A 365 130.51 -46.59 -34.10
CA ASP A 365 130.78 -47.99 -34.48
C ASP A 365 132.27 -48.26 -34.74
N ASN A 366 133.07 -47.26 -35.15
CA ASN A 366 134.52 -47.42 -35.34
C ASN A 366 135.31 -47.73 -34.06
N TYR A 367 134.74 -47.54 -32.87
CA TYR A 367 135.41 -47.75 -31.57
C TYR A 367 134.87 -48.97 -30.81
N LYS A 368 134.17 -49.89 -31.49
CA LYS A 368 133.45 -51.02 -30.88
C LYS A 368 134.31 -51.97 -30.04
N HIS A 369 135.58 -52.18 -30.43
CA HIS A 369 136.45 -53.23 -29.88
C HIS A 369 137.20 -52.86 -28.59
N LEU A 370 137.16 -51.58 -28.20
CA LEU A 370 137.81 -51.05 -26.99
C LEU A 370 136.85 -51.16 -25.77
N SER A 371 137.27 -51.91 -24.76
CA SER A 371 136.55 -52.04 -23.48
C SER A 371 137.48 -51.73 -22.30
N LYS A 372 136.89 -51.14 -21.24
CA LYS A 372 137.60 -50.72 -20.03
C LYS A 372 138.24 -51.90 -19.29
N GLU A 373 137.56 -53.04 -19.29
CA GLU A 373 138.02 -54.31 -18.70
C GLU A 373 139.32 -54.84 -19.34
N LYS A 374 139.50 -54.67 -20.66
CA LYS A 374 140.71 -55.12 -21.35
C LYS A 374 141.95 -54.32 -20.95
N ILE A 375 141.79 -53.06 -20.57
CA ILE A 375 142.90 -52.21 -20.12
C ILE A 375 143.33 -52.55 -18.69
N GLU A 376 142.38 -52.88 -17.80
CA GLU A 376 142.71 -53.40 -16.46
C GLU A 376 143.44 -54.74 -16.50
N HIS A 377 143.07 -55.62 -17.45
CA HIS A 377 143.74 -56.90 -17.64
C HIS A 377 145.23 -56.74 -18.03
N LEU A 378 145.57 -55.70 -18.80
CA LEU A 378 146.95 -55.40 -19.19
C LEU A 378 147.79 -54.90 -18.01
N ASP A 379 147.22 -54.04 -17.16
CA ASP A 379 147.86 -53.54 -15.94
C ASP A 379 148.18 -54.69 -14.95
N ASN A 380 147.32 -55.71 -14.87
CA ASN A 380 147.53 -56.89 -14.02
C ASN A 380 148.58 -57.87 -14.57
N LEU A 381 148.71 -57.99 -15.90
CA LEU A 381 149.74 -58.83 -16.54
C LEU A 381 151.14 -58.28 -16.27
N ASP A 382 151.32 -56.97 -16.37
CA ASP A 382 152.61 -56.29 -16.11
C ASP A 382 153.10 -56.47 -14.65
N ARG A 383 152.17 -56.39 -13.69
CA ARG A 383 152.46 -56.66 -12.27
C ARG A 383 152.86 -58.11 -11.99
N ASN A 384 152.24 -59.08 -12.67
CA ASN A 384 152.55 -60.51 -12.49
C ASN A 384 153.96 -60.88 -12.99
N ILE A 385 154.36 -60.34 -14.14
CA ILE A 385 155.71 -60.56 -14.71
C ILE A 385 156.79 -60.10 -13.73
N SER A 386 156.58 -58.94 -13.09
CA SER A 386 157.50 -58.39 -12.10
C SER A 386 157.63 -59.26 -10.83
N ALA A 387 156.56 -59.93 -10.41
CA ALA A 387 156.57 -60.80 -9.23
C ALA A 387 157.29 -62.15 -9.45
N LEU A 388 157.09 -62.78 -10.61
CA LEU A 388 157.68 -64.10 -10.94
C LEU A 388 159.21 -64.06 -11.07
N LYS A 389 159.78 -62.95 -11.58
CA LYS A 389 161.24 -62.77 -11.65
C LYS A 389 161.90 -62.69 -10.25
N ALA A 390 161.18 -62.23 -9.24
CA ALA A 390 161.68 -62.12 -7.86
C ALA A 390 161.77 -63.49 -7.16
N GLN A 391 160.92 -64.46 -7.53
CA GLN A 391 160.93 -65.82 -6.97
C GLN A 391 162.13 -66.66 -7.42
N LEU A 392 162.55 -66.54 -8.68
CA LEU A 392 163.65 -67.33 -9.26
C LEU A 392 165.01 -67.02 -8.63
N ALA A 393 165.24 -65.80 -8.15
CA ALA A 393 166.51 -65.42 -7.52
C ALA A 393 166.69 -65.99 -6.10
N GLY A 394 165.65 -66.55 -5.49
CA GLY A 394 165.64 -66.96 -4.08
C GLY A 394 166.12 -68.40 -3.77
N MET A 395 166.23 -69.28 -4.76
CA MET A 395 166.40 -70.73 -4.54
C MET A 395 167.87 -71.19 -4.62
N LYS A 396 168.65 -70.96 -3.55
CA LYS A 396 170.05 -71.43 -3.41
C LYS A 396 170.15 -72.77 -2.68
N LEU A 397 170.68 -73.79 -3.36
CA LEU A 397 170.94 -75.13 -2.84
C LEU A 397 172.40 -75.32 -2.44
N SER A 398 172.60 -76.22 -1.49
CA SER A 398 173.91 -76.67 -1.06
C SER A 398 173.88 -78.18 -0.72
N ALA A 399 174.82 -78.96 -1.23
CA ALA A 399 174.94 -80.41 -1.00
C ALA A 399 176.31 -80.74 -0.39
N GLN A 400 176.36 -81.62 0.61
CA GLN A 400 177.60 -82.06 1.25
C GLN A 400 177.81 -83.55 0.99
N PHE A 401 179.01 -83.91 0.55
CA PHE A 401 179.36 -85.24 0.07
C PHE A 401 180.61 -85.74 0.81
N SER A 402 180.61 -86.99 1.28
CA SER A 402 181.73 -87.59 2.04
C SER A 402 181.99 -89.05 1.64
N THR A 403 183.27 -89.46 1.65
CA THR A 403 183.74 -90.81 1.26
C THR A 403 184.85 -91.32 2.20
N GLU A 404 185.08 -92.64 2.23
CA GLU A 404 186.16 -93.31 2.99
C GLU A 404 187.36 -93.71 2.12
N THR A 405 187.17 -93.75 0.81
CA THR A 405 188.27 -93.90 -0.15
C THR A 405 188.31 -92.69 -1.09
N PRO A 406 189.52 -92.23 -1.49
CA PRO A 406 189.70 -91.14 -2.44
C PRO A 406 189.00 -91.41 -3.79
N ILE A 407 188.06 -90.54 -4.22
CA ILE A 407 187.32 -90.65 -5.50
C ILE A 407 187.30 -89.33 -6.29
N GLN A 408 187.29 -89.40 -7.64
CA GLN A 408 187.09 -88.24 -8.53
C GLN A 408 185.62 -88.06 -8.94
N ILE A 409 185.14 -86.80 -8.93
CA ILE A 409 183.75 -86.41 -9.17
C ILE A 409 183.69 -85.13 -10.03
N THR A 410 182.79 -85.09 -11.01
CA THR A 410 182.43 -83.91 -11.83
C THR A 410 181.19 -83.21 -11.27
N VAL A 411 181.19 -81.88 -11.19
CA VAL A 411 180.14 -81.06 -10.54
C VAL A 411 179.55 -80.01 -11.49
N THR A 412 178.23 -79.83 -11.46
CA THR A 412 177.47 -78.82 -12.24
C THR A 412 176.49 -78.08 -11.32
N PRO A 413 176.76 -76.83 -10.89
CA PRO A 413 175.87 -76.05 -10.01
C PRO A 413 174.90 -75.14 -10.78
N GLY A 414 173.62 -75.48 -10.77
CA GLY A 414 172.48 -74.70 -11.29
C GLY A 414 172.24 -74.93 -12.77
N TYR A 415 171.99 -73.83 -13.47
CA TYR A 415 171.92 -73.74 -14.93
C TYR A 415 173.20 -73.12 -15.53
N GLY A 416 174.36 -73.29 -14.87
CA GLY A 416 175.69 -72.79 -15.29
C GLY A 416 176.65 -73.88 -15.81
N GLU A 417 177.93 -73.55 -16.01
CA GLU A 417 178.96 -74.44 -16.59
C GLU A 417 179.59 -75.45 -15.60
N SER A 418 180.04 -76.63 -16.10
CA SER A 418 180.52 -77.81 -15.32
C SER A 418 182.05 -77.85 -15.06
N TYR A 419 182.52 -78.42 -13.93
CA TYR A 419 183.95 -78.62 -13.56
C TYR A 419 184.25 -79.90 -12.72
N THR A 420 185.47 -80.49 -12.75
CA THR A 420 185.84 -81.81 -12.12
C THR A 420 186.81 -81.71 -10.91
N LYS A 421 186.75 -82.60 -9.89
CA LYS A 421 187.51 -82.56 -8.61
C LYS A 421 187.68 -83.95 -7.92
N GLU A 422 188.66 -84.13 -7.03
CA GLU A 422 188.85 -85.32 -6.16
C GLU A 422 188.43 -85.08 -4.69
N ILE A 423 187.87 -86.09 -4.00
CA ILE A 423 187.32 -86.02 -2.62
C ILE A 423 187.77 -87.22 -1.77
N ASN A 424 188.35 -86.98 -0.60
CA ASN A 424 188.82 -88.01 0.34
C ASN A 424 188.00 -88.05 1.64
N ASP A 425 187.29 -86.95 1.92
CA ASP A 425 186.58 -86.69 3.17
C ASP A 425 185.23 -86.05 2.84
N SER A 426 184.67 -85.27 3.76
CA SER A 426 183.53 -84.41 3.52
C SER A 426 183.89 -83.13 2.71
N THR A 427 183.22 -82.86 1.57
CA THR A 427 183.26 -81.60 0.79
C THR A 427 181.83 -81.07 0.51
N ARG A 428 181.62 -79.74 0.47
CA ARG A 428 180.32 -79.09 0.18
C ARG A 428 180.30 -78.37 -1.18
N PHE A 429 179.18 -78.44 -1.89
CA PHE A 429 178.86 -77.82 -3.18
C PHE A 429 177.62 -76.91 -3.07
N THR A 430 177.51 -75.88 -3.91
CA THR A 430 176.38 -74.92 -3.94
C THR A 430 175.97 -74.54 -5.36
N GLY A 431 174.68 -74.34 -5.63
CA GLY A 431 174.12 -73.93 -6.94
C GLY A 431 172.64 -73.52 -6.85
N GLU A 432 172.12 -72.88 -7.89
CA GLU A 432 170.76 -72.30 -7.91
C GLU A 432 169.76 -73.23 -8.59
N GLY A 433 168.74 -73.69 -7.86
CA GLY A 433 167.68 -74.59 -8.36
C GLY A 433 168.08 -76.04 -8.64
N LYS A 434 169.32 -76.30 -9.10
CA LYS A 434 169.87 -77.62 -9.45
C LYS A 434 171.36 -77.72 -9.09
N ILE A 435 171.89 -78.89 -8.75
CA ILE A 435 173.32 -79.19 -8.60
C ILE A 435 173.51 -80.66 -9.00
N ARG A 436 174.43 -81.00 -9.91
CA ARG A 436 174.70 -82.37 -10.39
C ARG A 436 176.13 -82.79 -10.05
N LEU A 437 176.32 -84.03 -9.60
CA LEU A 437 177.59 -84.65 -9.22
C LEU A 437 177.74 -86.01 -9.95
N GLU A 438 178.89 -86.31 -10.57
CA GLU A 438 179.04 -87.46 -11.51
C GLU A 438 180.40 -88.18 -11.40
N CYS A 439 180.43 -89.53 -11.41
CA CYS A 439 181.64 -90.38 -11.52
C CYS A 439 181.38 -91.66 -12.35
N ASP A 440 182.40 -92.51 -12.51
CA ASP A 440 182.34 -93.70 -13.37
C ASP A 440 181.38 -94.80 -12.87
N GLU A 441 181.09 -94.86 -11.57
CA GLU A 441 180.20 -95.88 -10.99
C GLU A 441 178.79 -95.36 -10.62
N TRP A 442 178.58 -94.04 -10.46
CA TRP A 442 177.28 -93.44 -10.10
C TRP A 442 177.12 -91.95 -10.47
N CYS A 443 175.86 -91.47 -10.49
CA CYS A 443 175.49 -90.06 -10.71
C CYS A 443 174.47 -89.62 -9.64
N LEU A 444 174.68 -88.43 -9.05
CA LEU A 444 173.80 -87.81 -8.06
C LEU A 444 173.39 -86.40 -8.50
N GLU A 445 172.09 -86.17 -8.72
CA GLU A 445 171.53 -84.85 -8.99
C GLU A 445 170.66 -84.39 -7.83
N VAL A 446 170.88 -83.15 -7.38
CA VAL A 446 170.15 -82.50 -6.30
C VAL A 446 169.50 -81.25 -6.87
N GLN A 447 168.18 -81.25 -6.94
CA GLN A 447 167.40 -80.09 -7.33
C GLN A 447 166.43 -79.74 -6.20
N SER A 448 166.11 -78.46 -6.05
CA SER A 448 165.09 -78.04 -5.10
C SER A 448 163.72 -78.25 -5.70
N GLY A 449 163.12 -79.40 -5.40
CA GLY A 449 161.70 -79.67 -5.65
C GLY A 449 161.42 -80.20 -7.06
N GLU A 450 160.68 -81.29 -7.15
CA GLU A 450 160.51 -82.12 -8.35
C GLU A 450 159.72 -81.47 -9.50
N GLU A 451 159.18 -80.25 -9.40
CA GLU A 451 158.41 -79.67 -10.53
C GLU A 451 158.42 -78.13 -10.69
N GLU A 452 158.95 -77.34 -9.76
CA GLU A 452 158.62 -75.89 -9.70
C GLU A 452 159.59 -74.96 -10.46
N GLY A 453 160.89 -75.24 -10.50
CA GLY A 453 161.89 -74.31 -11.03
C GLY A 453 161.84 -74.11 -12.55
N GLU A 454 161.62 -75.18 -13.31
CA GLU A 454 161.56 -75.11 -14.79
C GLU A 454 160.19 -74.56 -15.27
N LYS A 455 159.13 -74.76 -14.47
CA LYS A 455 157.83 -74.12 -14.69
C LYS A 455 157.93 -72.60 -14.55
N LEU A 456 158.62 -72.10 -13.52
CA LEU A 456 158.79 -70.66 -13.27
C LEU A 456 159.47 -69.90 -14.42
N VAL A 457 160.50 -70.47 -15.07
CA VAL A 457 161.18 -69.81 -16.20
C VAL A 457 160.30 -69.77 -17.46
N LYS A 458 159.57 -70.86 -17.74
CA LYS A 458 158.57 -70.89 -18.83
C LYS A 458 157.43 -69.91 -18.56
N ASP A 459 156.99 -69.78 -17.32
CA ASP A 459 155.91 -68.90 -16.90
C ASP A 459 156.23 -67.41 -17.05
N VAL A 460 157.50 -67.01 -16.88
CA VAL A 460 157.94 -65.63 -17.13
C VAL A 460 157.97 -65.33 -18.63
N THR A 461 158.57 -66.21 -19.43
CA THR A 461 158.69 -66.03 -20.89
C THR A 461 157.32 -66.09 -21.59
N GLU A 462 156.42 -66.94 -21.13
CA GLU A 462 155.05 -67.04 -21.65
C GLU A 462 154.23 -65.76 -21.36
N ARG A 463 154.35 -65.21 -20.15
CA ARG A 463 153.60 -63.98 -19.79
C ARG A 463 154.13 -62.73 -20.47
N GLU A 464 155.44 -62.61 -20.69
CA GLU A 464 156.01 -61.53 -21.50
C GLU A 464 155.53 -61.59 -22.96
N ARG A 465 155.38 -62.81 -23.52
CA ARG A 465 154.77 -63.01 -24.84
C ARG A 465 153.31 -62.56 -24.87
N GLN A 466 152.52 -62.93 -23.85
CA GLN A 466 151.10 -62.57 -23.75
C GLN A 466 150.86 -61.07 -23.62
N LEU A 467 151.70 -60.35 -22.86
CA LEU A 467 151.58 -58.90 -22.72
C LEU A 467 151.82 -58.19 -24.07
N ASN A 468 152.86 -58.61 -24.81
CA ASN A 468 153.17 -58.05 -26.13
C ASN A 468 152.10 -58.39 -27.19
N GLU A 469 151.56 -59.62 -27.21
CA GLU A 469 150.44 -59.98 -28.09
C GLU A 469 149.18 -59.17 -27.78
N SER A 470 148.89 -58.92 -26.51
CA SER A 470 147.69 -58.19 -26.11
C SER A 470 147.76 -56.69 -26.43
N LEU A 471 148.95 -56.08 -26.35
CA LEU A 471 149.20 -54.71 -26.81
C LEU A 471 149.10 -54.60 -28.35
N ALA A 472 149.67 -55.57 -29.08
CA ALA A 472 149.56 -55.62 -30.54
C ALA A 472 148.11 -55.78 -31.03
N ASN A 473 147.30 -56.59 -30.35
CA ASN A 473 145.87 -56.76 -30.66
C ASN A 473 145.04 -55.49 -30.46
N LEU A 474 145.51 -54.54 -29.65
CA LEU A 474 144.87 -53.23 -29.46
C LEU A 474 145.46 -52.14 -30.37
N GLY A 475 146.51 -52.45 -31.15
CA GLY A 475 147.14 -51.53 -32.09
C GLY A 475 147.92 -50.39 -31.41
N VAL A 476 148.32 -50.56 -30.16
CA VAL A 476 148.98 -49.53 -29.34
C VAL A 476 150.26 -50.08 -28.70
N GLU A 477 151.31 -49.27 -28.74
CA GLU A 477 152.65 -49.64 -28.26
C GLU A 477 152.80 -49.53 -26.74
N THR A 478 151.92 -48.75 -26.08
CA THR A 478 151.97 -48.47 -24.65
C THR A 478 150.58 -48.45 -24.04
N ILE A 479 150.49 -48.81 -22.76
CA ILE A 479 149.22 -48.86 -21.99
C ILE A 479 148.54 -47.46 -21.93
N ASP A 480 149.31 -46.37 -21.95
CA ASP A 480 148.76 -44.99 -21.88
C ASP A 480 148.00 -44.56 -23.14
N LYS A 481 148.48 -44.93 -24.35
CA LYS A 481 147.76 -44.64 -25.60
C LYS A 481 146.40 -45.37 -25.65
N ALA A 482 146.30 -46.55 -25.03
CA ALA A 482 145.04 -47.29 -24.93
C ALA A 482 143.98 -46.54 -24.10
N LYS A 483 144.39 -45.84 -23.03
CA LYS A 483 143.48 -45.08 -22.15
C LYS A 483 142.87 -43.86 -22.85
N GLU A 484 143.61 -43.20 -23.74
CA GLU A 484 143.14 -42.00 -24.45
C GLU A 484 142.01 -42.29 -25.46
N LEU A 485 142.07 -43.45 -26.13
CA LEU A 485 141.04 -43.89 -27.10
C LEU A 485 139.69 -44.24 -26.45
N ILE A 486 139.66 -44.68 -25.19
CA ILE A 486 138.39 -44.91 -24.48
C ILE A 486 137.70 -43.60 -24.13
N LYS A 487 138.46 -42.56 -23.76
CA LYS A 487 137.90 -41.25 -23.41
C LYS A 487 137.15 -40.61 -24.59
N THR A 488 137.70 -40.71 -25.80
CA THR A 488 137.06 -40.21 -27.02
C THR A 488 135.78 -40.97 -27.38
N LYS A 489 135.73 -42.29 -27.12
CA LYS A 489 134.52 -43.10 -27.28
C LYS A 489 133.39 -42.66 -26.34
N GLU A 490 133.69 -42.34 -25.08
CA GLU A 490 132.70 -41.87 -24.09
C GLU A 490 132.08 -40.50 -24.49
N GLU A 491 132.88 -39.58 -25.03
CA GLU A 491 132.40 -38.27 -25.50
C GLU A 491 131.43 -38.35 -26.68
N LEU A 492 131.69 -39.25 -27.64
CA LEU A 492 130.79 -39.47 -28.77
C LEU A 492 129.45 -40.07 -28.32
N ASN A 493 129.46 -40.95 -27.32
CA ASN A 493 128.26 -41.61 -26.82
C ASN A 493 127.29 -40.64 -26.13
N SER A 494 127.84 -39.70 -25.34
CA SER A 494 127.07 -38.63 -24.71
C SER A 494 126.33 -37.74 -25.72
N LYS A 495 126.99 -37.37 -26.83
CA LYS A 495 126.37 -36.54 -27.88
C LYS A 495 125.22 -37.26 -28.60
N LEU A 496 125.35 -38.57 -28.82
CA LEU A 496 124.31 -39.37 -29.46
C LEU A 496 123.05 -39.46 -28.60
N GLN A 497 123.23 -39.66 -27.30
CA GLN A 497 122.13 -39.75 -26.33
C GLN A 497 121.32 -38.44 -26.25
N GLN A 498 121.98 -37.28 -26.30
CA GLN A 498 121.29 -35.98 -26.31
C GLN A 498 120.39 -35.75 -27.53
N ILE A 499 120.76 -36.27 -28.71
CA ILE A 499 119.93 -36.14 -29.91
C ILE A 499 118.72 -37.09 -29.83
N GLN A 500 118.91 -38.30 -29.29
CA GLN A 500 117.81 -39.26 -29.09
C GLN A 500 116.72 -38.70 -28.16
N THR A 501 117.09 -38.10 -27.02
CA THR A 501 116.10 -37.51 -26.10
C THR A 501 115.30 -36.35 -26.74
N LYS A 502 115.91 -35.58 -27.65
CA LYS A 502 115.20 -34.50 -28.39
C LYS A 502 114.23 -35.02 -29.44
N LEU A 503 114.51 -36.16 -30.05
CA LEU A 503 113.58 -36.80 -30.99
C LEU A 503 112.40 -37.43 -30.24
N GLU A 504 112.65 -38.02 -29.08
CA GLU A 504 111.61 -38.58 -28.21
C GLU A 504 110.63 -37.52 -27.68
N SER A 505 111.08 -36.29 -27.40
CA SER A 505 110.17 -35.23 -26.93
C SER A 505 109.22 -34.70 -28.02
N LEU A 506 109.64 -34.74 -29.29
CA LEU A 506 108.85 -34.22 -30.41
C LEU A 506 107.88 -35.26 -30.99
N LEU A 507 108.27 -36.54 -31.00
CA LEU A 507 107.51 -37.61 -31.66
C LEU A 507 107.11 -38.75 -30.70
N GLY A 508 107.66 -38.80 -29.49
CA GLY A 508 107.46 -39.89 -28.52
C GLY A 508 108.49 -41.02 -28.66
N LEU A 509 108.37 -42.04 -27.81
CA LEU A 509 109.33 -43.16 -27.70
C LEU A 509 109.53 -43.93 -29.03
N ASP A 510 108.47 -44.08 -29.85
CA ASP A 510 108.52 -44.68 -31.19
C ASP A 510 108.66 -43.62 -32.31
N PHE A 511 109.63 -42.71 -32.16
CA PHE A 511 109.78 -41.59 -33.10
C PHE A 511 110.05 -42.05 -34.54
N GLU A 512 110.67 -43.22 -34.76
CA GLU A 512 110.93 -43.76 -36.10
C GLU A 512 109.64 -44.18 -36.82
N GLU A 513 108.74 -44.91 -36.15
CA GLU A 513 107.48 -45.37 -36.75
C GLU A 513 106.50 -44.22 -36.97
N LYS A 514 106.47 -43.24 -36.06
CA LYS A 514 105.62 -42.05 -36.17
C LYS A 514 106.10 -41.07 -37.23
N TYR A 515 107.40 -40.93 -37.42
CA TYR A 515 107.96 -40.10 -38.49
C TYR A 515 107.57 -40.64 -39.87
N GLU A 516 107.66 -41.96 -40.08
CA GLU A 516 107.22 -42.59 -41.33
C GLU A 516 105.70 -42.48 -41.54
N LYS A 517 104.87 -42.65 -40.50
CA LYS A 517 103.41 -42.43 -40.59
C LYS A 517 103.02 -41.00 -40.96
N LEU A 518 103.74 -40.00 -40.42
CA LEU A 518 103.50 -38.59 -40.76
C LEU A 518 103.92 -38.28 -42.20
N LYS A 519 104.96 -38.93 -42.70
CA LYS A 519 105.43 -38.81 -44.09
C LYS A 519 104.47 -39.50 -45.08
N THR A 520 103.92 -40.66 -44.75
CA THR A 520 102.90 -41.32 -45.58
C THR A 520 101.59 -40.53 -45.63
N ASN A 521 101.16 -39.94 -44.50
CA ASN A 521 99.93 -39.13 -44.43
C ASN A 521 99.99 -37.83 -45.25
N LEU A 522 101.17 -37.40 -45.71
CA LEU A 522 101.35 -36.17 -46.49
C LEU A 522 101.38 -36.42 -48.02
N ASN A 523 101.68 -37.65 -48.44
CA ASN A 523 101.72 -38.03 -49.86
C ASN A 523 100.33 -38.33 -50.46
N ASP A 524 99.30 -38.55 -49.62
CA ASP A 524 97.93 -38.86 -50.05
C ASP A 524 96.99 -37.64 -50.06
N SER A 525 97.50 -36.41 -49.95
CA SER A 525 96.67 -35.20 -49.84
C SER A 525 97.33 -33.97 -50.46
N GLU A 526 97.44 -33.99 -51.80
CA GLU A 526 97.55 -32.75 -52.59
C GLU A 526 96.15 -32.27 -52.96
N THR A 527 95.62 -31.32 -52.18
CA THR A 527 94.44 -30.55 -52.54
C THR A 527 94.74 -29.06 -52.42
N ASP A 528 94.38 -28.31 -53.46
CA ASP A 528 94.58 -26.86 -53.61
C ASP A 528 94.05 -26.07 -52.40
N LEU A 529 94.98 -25.46 -51.66
CA LEU A 529 94.69 -24.49 -50.62
C LEU A 529 94.62 -23.09 -51.25
N GLN A 530 93.51 -22.80 -51.93
CA GLN A 530 93.12 -21.41 -52.21
C GLN A 530 92.55 -20.75 -50.94
N GLU A 531 92.50 -19.42 -50.90
CA GLU A 531 92.11 -18.60 -49.73
C GLU A 531 90.76 -19.00 -49.13
N ILE A 532 90.78 -19.78 -48.05
CA ILE A 532 89.57 -20.15 -47.30
C ILE A 532 89.38 -19.18 -46.13
N ARG A 533 88.16 -18.62 -46.01
CA ARG A 533 87.70 -17.83 -44.86
C ARG A 533 87.86 -18.61 -43.56
N THR A 534 88.02 -17.91 -42.44
CA THR A 534 88.28 -18.60 -41.18
C THR A 534 87.07 -19.44 -40.75
N VAL A 535 87.34 -20.55 -40.06
CA VAL A 535 86.29 -21.45 -39.53
C VAL A 535 85.30 -20.71 -38.61
N GLU A 536 85.74 -19.61 -37.98
CA GLU A 536 84.91 -18.74 -37.15
C GLU A 536 83.91 -17.91 -37.98
N GLU A 537 84.37 -17.25 -39.06
CA GLU A 537 83.51 -16.43 -39.93
C GLU A 537 82.36 -17.23 -40.57
N ILE A 538 82.63 -18.47 -41.01
CA ILE A 538 81.63 -19.35 -41.63
C ILE A 538 80.59 -19.82 -40.59
N ASN A 539 81.02 -20.12 -39.35
CA ASN A 539 80.12 -20.52 -38.28
C ASN A 539 79.18 -19.39 -37.85
N ASP A 540 79.67 -18.15 -37.80
CA ASP A 540 78.87 -16.99 -37.44
C ASP A 540 77.80 -16.70 -38.50
N GLU A 541 78.15 -16.75 -39.79
CA GLU A 541 77.18 -16.58 -40.89
C GLU A 541 76.13 -17.71 -40.88
N LEU A 542 76.56 -18.95 -40.63
CA LEU A 542 75.67 -20.11 -40.55
C LEU A 542 74.67 -20.00 -39.39
N ASN A 543 75.12 -19.57 -38.21
CA ASN A 543 74.24 -19.37 -37.04
C ASN A 543 73.23 -18.26 -37.27
N ASN A 544 73.66 -17.15 -37.88
CA ASN A 544 72.76 -16.03 -38.22
C ASN A 544 71.67 -16.47 -39.20
N LYS A 545 72.02 -17.20 -40.26
CA LYS A 545 71.05 -17.73 -41.23
C LYS A 545 70.10 -18.75 -40.61
N LYS A 546 70.58 -19.62 -39.71
CA LYS A 546 69.72 -20.55 -38.93
C LYS A 546 68.71 -19.83 -38.04
N LEU A 547 69.11 -18.71 -37.42
CA LEU A 547 68.20 -17.89 -36.60
C LEU A 547 67.13 -17.19 -37.46
N GLU A 548 67.53 -16.66 -38.62
CA GLU A 548 66.63 -16.02 -39.58
C GLU A 548 65.55 -17.01 -40.07
N ARG A 549 65.96 -18.23 -40.44
CA ARG A 549 65.07 -19.34 -40.81
C ARG A 549 64.07 -19.70 -39.72
N GLN A 550 64.49 -19.70 -38.46
CA GLN A 550 63.60 -20.01 -37.33
C GLN A 550 62.51 -18.95 -37.13
N LYS A 551 62.85 -17.66 -37.30
CA LYS A 551 61.86 -16.57 -37.22
C LYS A 551 60.82 -16.69 -38.32
N LEU A 552 61.26 -16.91 -39.57
CA LEU A 552 60.34 -17.08 -40.70
C LEU A 552 59.41 -18.28 -40.52
N ASP A 553 59.90 -19.40 -39.96
CA ASP A 553 59.06 -20.57 -39.71
C ASP A 553 57.95 -20.28 -38.67
N SER A 554 58.26 -19.48 -37.64
CA SER A 554 57.26 -19.06 -36.64
C SER A 554 56.16 -18.17 -37.25
N GLU A 555 56.53 -17.17 -38.05
CA GLU A 555 55.59 -16.29 -38.76
C GLU A 555 54.73 -17.09 -39.74
N ARG A 556 55.34 -18.01 -40.50
CA ARG A 556 54.62 -18.91 -41.40
C ARG A 556 53.58 -19.75 -40.66
N ASN A 557 53.90 -20.28 -39.48
CA ASN A 557 52.98 -21.10 -38.69
C ASN A 557 51.79 -20.30 -38.16
N GLU A 558 51.98 -19.05 -37.73
CA GLU A 558 50.87 -18.18 -37.31
C GLU A 558 49.91 -17.87 -38.48
N LEU A 559 50.46 -17.56 -39.66
CA LEU A 559 49.68 -17.32 -40.88
C LEU A 559 48.90 -18.58 -41.28
N LYS A 560 49.54 -19.75 -41.23
CA LYS A 560 48.90 -21.04 -41.48
C LYS A 560 47.71 -21.30 -40.56
N GLY A 561 47.88 -21.02 -39.25
CA GLY A 561 46.81 -21.22 -38.27
C GLY A 561 45.59 -20.31 -38.52
N LYS A 562 45.78 -19.09 -39.03
CA LYS A 562 44.67 -18.21 -39.43
C LYS A 562 43.95 -18.74 -40.67
N ILE A 563 44.70 -19.17 -41.68
CA ILE A 563 44.16 -19.76 -42.92
C ILE A 563 43.36 -21.03 -42.61
N GLU A 564 43.85 -21.91 -41.74
CA GLU A 564 43.14 -23.13 -41.35
C GLU A 564 41.83 -22.85 -40.61
N LYS A 565 41.77 -21.80 -39.76
CA LYS A 565 40.52 -21.39 -39.10
C LYS A 565 39.48 -20.88 -40.09
N TRP A 566 39.87 -20.09 -41.09
CA TRP A 566 38.95 -19.66 -42.14
C TRP A 566 38.52 -20.82 -43.04
N LYS A 567 39.44 -21.71 -43.40
CA LYS A 567 39.15 -22.93 -44.16
C LYS A 567 38.20 -23.87 -43.41
N ALA A 568 38.32 -24.01 -42.09
CA ALA A 568 37.40 -24.82 -41.29
C ALA A 568 36.00 -24.20 -41.18
N LYS A 569 35.89 -22.87 -41.16
CA LYS A 569 34.62 -22.17 -40.97
C LYS A 569 33.83 -21.94 -42.26
N TYR A 570 34.52 -21.69 -43.37
CA TYR A 570 33.90 -21.27 -44.63
C TYR A 570 34.24 -22.18 -45.82
N GLU A 571 35.08 -23.21 -45.60
CA GLU A 571 35.56 -24.21 -46.56
C GLU A 571 36.40 -23.68 -47.74
N SER A 572 35.94 -22.64 -48.44
CA SER A 572 36.58 -22.07 -49.62
C SER A 572 36.30 -20.57 -49.75
N HIS A 573 37.14 -19.87 -50.53
CA HIS A 573 36.90 -18.48 -50.88
C HIS A 573 35.55 -18.31 -51.61
N ASP A 574 35.22 -19.21 -52.54
CA ASP A 574 33.98 -19.13 -53.33
C ASP A 574 32.72 -19.23 -52.45
N LYS A 575 32.68 -20.20 -51.53
CA LYS A 575 31.55 -20.33 -50.58
C LYS A 575 31.39 -19.13 -49.66
N LEU A 576 32.50 -18.53 -49.23
CA LEU A 576 32.46 -17.30 -48.44
C LEU A 576 31.95 -16.10 -49.26
N PHE A 577 32.29 -16.01 -50.55
CA PHE A 577 31.73 -15.01 -51.45
C PHE A 577 30.24 -15.24 -51.73
N ASP A 578 29.82 -16.49 -51.91
CA ASP A 578 28.42 -16.87 -52.11
C ASP A 578 27.57 -16.52 -50.87
N GLU A 579 28.03 -16.88 -49.67
CA GLU A 579 27.37 -16.50 -48.41
C GLU A 579 27.28 -14.96 -48.26
N LEU A 580 28.36 -14.23 -48.55
CA LEU A 580 28.34 -12.77 -48.53
C LEU A 580 27.35 -12.19 -49.56
N GLY A 581 27.26 -12.81 -50.74
CA GLY A 581 26.33 -12.44 -51.81
C GLY A 581 24.87 -12.66 -51.42
N GLU A 582 24.55 -13.81 -50.83
CA GLU A 582 23.21 -14.12 -50.33
C GLU A 582 22.77 -13.18 -49.21
N LEU A 583 23.66 -12.89 -48.26
CA LEU A 583 23.35 -11.97 -47.17
C LEU A 583 23.17 -10.54 -47.68
N LYS A 584 24.01 -10.06 -48.59
CA LYS A 584 23.81 -8.75 -49.24
C LYS A 584 22.51 -8.67 -50.05
N TYR A 585 22.09 -9.77 -50.67
CA TYR A 585 20.80 -9.83 -51.35
C TYR A 585 19.64 -9.70 -50.37
N LYS A 586 19.69 -10.41 -49.24
CA LYS A 586 18.69 -10.31 -48.15
C LYS A 586 18.66 -8.90 -47.54
N GLU A 587 19.82 -8.32 -47.23
CA GLU A 587 19.98 -6.94 -46.75
C GLU A 587 19.30 -5.95 -47.71
N ARG A 588 19.62 -6.01 -49.00
CA ARG A 588 18.99 -5.14 -50.03
C ARG A 588 17.48 -5.31 -50.11
N LYS A 589 16.99 -6.55 -50.02
CA LYS A 589 15.56 -6.82 -50.05
C LYS A 589 14.85 -6.22 -48.83
N ILE A 590 15.44 -6.36 -47.65
CA ILE A 590 14.91 -5.76 -46.41
C ILE A 590 14.96 -4.24 -46.49
N TYR A 591 16.03 -3.65 -47.03
CA TYR A 591 16.13 -2.20 -47.28
C TYR A 591 15.04 -1.68 -48.23
N GLN A 592 14.81 -2.37 -49.35
CA GLN A 592 13.75 -2.00 -50.30
C GLN A 592 12.35 -2.11 -49.67
N GLU A 593 12.11 -3.12 -48.84
CA GLU A 593 10.86 -3.24 -48.10
C GLU A 593 10.71 -2.12 -47.05
N LEU A 594 11.80 -1.71 -46.38
CA LEU A 594 11.80 -0.61 -45.42
C LEU A 594 11.58 0.77 -46.06
N GLU A 595 12.12 1.03 -47.26
CA GLU A 595 11.89 2.29 -47.99
C GLU A 595 10.42 2.50 -48.41
N GLN A 596 9.68 1.41 -48.61
CA GLN A 596 8.27 1.47 -49.00
C GLN A 596 7.30 1.67 -47.82
N LEU A 597 7.77 1.50 -46.59
CA LEU A 597 6.97 1.66 -45.36
C LEU A 597 7.06 3.09 -44.84
N ALA A 598 5.96 3.62 -44.30
CA ALA A 598 5.96 4.90 -43.61
C ALA A 598 7.10 5.02 -42.57
N GLU A 599 7.68 6.22 -42.50
CA GLU A 599 8.71 6.56 -41.53
C GLU A 599 8.11 6.72 -40.14
N LEU A 600 8.95 6.51 -39.10
CA LEU A 600 8.56 6.78 -37.73
C LEU A 600 8.38 8.30 -37.58
N PRO A 601 7.24 8.80 -37.09
CA PRO A 601 7.05 10.24 -36.90
C PRO A 601 8.11 10.82 -35.95
N GLU A 602 8.56 12.06 -36.22
CA GLU A 602 9.67 12.72 -35.50
C GLU A 602 9.45 12.81 -33.97
N ASP A 603 8.19 12.77 -33.53
CA ASP A 603 7.81 12.82 -32.12
C ASP A 603 8.13 11.53 -31.33
N TYR A 604 8.52 10.43 -32.00
CA TYR A 604 8.78 9.13 -31.36
C TYR A 604 10.21 8.64 -31.59
N GLN A 605 10.88 8.20 -30.52
CA GLN A 605 12.26 7.72 -30.60
C GLN A 605 12.35 6.23 -30.96
N SER A 606 11.26 5.48 -30.81
CA SER A 606 11.21 4.05 -31.11
C SER A 606 9.81 3.59 -31.52
N THR A 607 9.74 2.44 -32.20
CA THR A 607 8.48 1.77 -32.52
C THR A 607 7.69 1.41 -31.25
N ASP A 608 8.38 1.05 -30.17
CA ASP A 608 7.74 0.66 -28.91
C ASP A 608 7.08 1.87 -28.22
N GLU A 609 7.70 3.04 -28.27
CA GLU A 609 7.14 4.29 -27.77
C GLU A 609 5.88 4.70 -28.55
N PHE A 610 5.88 4.53 -29.87
CA PHE A 610 4.71 4.73 -30.72
C PHE A 610 3.55 3.80 -30.34
N PHE A 611 3.79 2.50 -30.15
CA PHE A 611 2.73 1.57 -29.77
C PHE A 611 2.22 1.79 -28.35
N LYS A 612 3.10 2.18 -27.42
CA LYS A 612 2.71 2.53 -26.05
C LYS A 612 1.77 3.74 -26.05
N THR A 613 2.15 4.81 -26.74
CA THR A 613 1.32 6.02 -26.84
C THR A 613 -0.01 5.75 -27.55
N LEU A 614 -0.03 4.95 -28.62
CA LEU A 614 -1.27 4.53 -29.29
C LEU A 614 -2.20 3.74 -28.34
N THR A 615 -1.63 2.85 -27.52
CA THR A 615 -2.38 2.08 -26.53
C THR A 615 -2.94 2.97 -25.43
N ASP A 616 -2.16 3.93 -24.95
CA ASP A 616 -2.59 4.91 -23.94
C ASP A 616 -3.71 5.79 -24.47
N ILE A 617 -3.60 6.29 -25.72
CA ILE A 617 -4.64 7.08 -26.40
C ILE A 617 -5.95 6.27 -26.51
N ARG A 618 -5.87 5.01 -26.97
CA ARG A 618 -7.03 4.11 -27.08
C ARG A 618 -7.72 3.89 -25.72
N SER A 619 -6.92 3.62 -24.68
CA SER A 619 -7.40 3.43 -23.31
C SER A 619 -8.10 4.68 -22.76
N GLN A 620 -7.48 5.86 -22.91
CA GLN A 620 -8.06 7.13 -22.49
C GLN A 620 -9.36 7.45 -23.26
N ARG A 621 -9.40 7.16 -24.56
CA ARG A 621 -10.62 7.33 -25.37
C ARG A 621 -11.75 6.44 -24.87
N GLU A 622 -11.48 5.15 -24.62
CA GLU A 622 -12.48 4.23 -24.07
C GLU A 622 -13.00 4.69 -22.69
N GLU A 623 -12.11 5.15 -21.82
CA GLU A 623 -12.49 5.69 -20.51
C GLU A 623 -13.41 6.91 -20.66
N PHE A 624 -13.06 7.85 -21.53
CA PHE A 624 -13.90 9.02 -21.78
C PHE A 624 -15.24 8.62 -22.41
N VAL A 625 -15.30 7.66 -23.33
CA VAL A 625 -16.56 7.17 -23.92
C VAL A 625 -17.50 6.64 -22.83
N ARG A 626 -16.97 5.84 -21.89
CA ARG A 626 -17.74 5.35 -20.73
C ARG A 626 -18.24 6.50 -19.85
N LYS A 627 -17.37 7.47 -19.52
CA LYS A 627 -17.76 8.66 -18.73
C LYS A 627 -18.86 9.47 -19.41
N THR A 628 -18.73 9.72 -20.71
CA THR A 628 -19.74 10.44 -21.50
C THR A 628 -21.06 9.68 -21.56
N TYR A 629 -21.05 8.36 -21.67
CA TYR A 629 -22.28 7.56 -21.61
C TYR A 629 -22.99 7.74 -20.25
N ASN A 630 -22.26 7.60 -19.15
CA ASN A 630 -22.82 7.77 -17.80
C ASN A 630 -23.39 9.17 -17.57
N LEU A 631 -22.67 10.21 -18.03
CA LEU A 631 -23.14 11.59 -17.93
C LEU A 631 -24.35 11.87 -18.83
N LYS A 632 -24.44 11.26 -20.02
CA LYS A 632 -25.64 11.33 -20.88
C LYS A 632 -26.84 10.67 -20.20
N GLU A 633 -26.65 9.53 -19.55
CA GLU A 633 -27.72 8.88 -18.79
C GLU A 633 -28.16 9.76 -17.60
N LYS A 634 -27.19 10.34 -16.87
CA LYS A 634 -27.47 11.28 -15.77
C LYS A 634 -28.24 12.50 -16.26
N ARG A 635 -27.80 13.11 -17.37
CA ARG A 635 -28.49 14.22 -18.03
C ARG A 635 -29.94 13.86 -18.37
N ALA A 636 -30.17 12.72 -19.03
CA ALA A 636 -31.52 12.31 -19.41
C ALA A 636 -32.44 12.08 -18.20
N LYS A 637 -31.90 11.58 -17.08
CA LYS A 637 -32.64 11.48 -15.81
C LYS A 637 -32.99 12.86 -15.24
N LEU A 638 -32.02 13.78 -15.20
CA LEU A 638 -32.24 15.15 -14.71
C LEU A 638 -33.24 15.91 -15.57
N GLU A 639 -33.14 15.85 -16.90
CA GLU A 639 -34.10 16.47 -17.83
C GLU A 639 -35.52 15.89 -17.68
N ARG A 640 -35.64 14.59 -17.39
CA ARG A 640 -36.92 13.93 -17.17
C ARG A 640 -37.57 14.34 -15.84
N ASP A 641 -36.76 14.46 -14.79
CA ASP A 641 -37.24 14.75 -13.44
C ASP A 641 -37.38 16.26 -13.17
N LEU A 642 -36.89 17.10 -14.10
CA LEU A 642 -36.95 18.55 -14.01
C LEU A 642 -38.43 19.00 -13.95
N PRO A 643 -38.79 19.83 -12.96
CA PRO A 643 -40.13 20.41 -12.89
C PRO A 643 -40.49 21.19 -14.16
N GLU A 644 -41.78 21.19 -14.52
CA GLU A 644 -42.26 21.91 -15.73
C GLU A 644 -42.05 23.41 -15.65
N LYS A 645 -42.01 23.97 -14.44
CA LYS A 645 -41.86 25.40 -14.19
C LYS A 645 -40.41 25.77 -14.02
N SER A 646 -40.01 26.90 -14.61
CA SER A 646 -38.66 27.43 -14.47
C SER A 646 -38.43 28.03 -13.07
N VAL A 647 -37.15 28.23 -12.72
CA VAL A 647 -36.78 28.95 -11.50
C VAL A 647 -37.39 30.36 -11.45
N GLU A 648 -37.46 31.06 -12.58
CA GLU A 648 -38.07 32.40 -12.66
C GLU A 648 -39.58 32.36 -12.40
N GLU A 649 -40.30 31.42 -13.01
CA GLU A 649 -41.74 31.26 -12.79
C GLU A 649 -42.06 30.91 -11.32
N LEU A 650 -41.27 30.00 -10.72
CA LEU A 650 -41.41 29.64 -9.31
C LEU A 650 -41.07 30.81 -8.36
N GLN A 651 -40.11 31.67 -8.72
CA GLN A 651 -39.80 32.88 -7.97
C GLN A 651 -40.95 33.89 -8.01
N GLU A 652 -41.56 34.09 -9.17
CA GLU A 652 -42.72 34.96 -9.33
C GLU A 652 -43.92 34.44 -8.53
N GLU A 653 -44.26 33.15 -8.66
CA GLU A 653 -45.32 32.53 -7.86
C GLU A 653 -45.06 32.60 -6.36
N LEU A 654 -43.80 32.43 -5.92
CA LEU A 654 -43.41 32.55 -4.52
C LEU A 654 -43.60 34.00 -4.01
N LEU A 655 -43.27 34.99 -4.83
CA LEU A 655 -43.47 36.40 -4.49
C LEU A 655 -44.96 36.72 -4.34
N GLU A 656 -45.79 36.24 -5.26
CA GLU A 656 -47.25 36.41 -5.19
C GLU A 656 -47.84 35.71 -3.95
N ALA A 657 -47.44 34.47 -3.69
CA ALA A 657 -47.89 33.71 -2.53
C ALA A 657 -47.49 34.38 -1.20
N ARG A 658 -46.29 34.97 -1.12
CA ARG A 658 -45.85 35.75 0.05
C ARG A 658 -46.69 37.01 0.24
N LYS A 659 -46.94 37.78 -0.81
CA LYS A 659 -47.82 38.96 -0.75
C LYS A 659 -49.23 38.59 -0.30
N ALA A 660 -49.76 37.46 -0.79
CA ALA A 660 -51.07 36.97 -0.37
C ALA A 660 -51.08 36.54 1.11
N PHE A 661 -50.02 35.88 1.57
CA PHE A 661 -49.83 35.52 2.97
C PHE A 661 -49.77 36.75 3.89
N GLU A 662 -48.95 37.75 3.55
CA GLU A 662 -48.80 39.00 4.31
C GLU A 662 -50.14 39.73 4.46
N LYS A 663 -50.93 39.86 3.39
CA LYS A 663 -52.27 40.46 3.45
C LYS A 663 -53.22 39.72 4.38
N LEU A 664 -53.16 38.39 4.40
CA LEU A 664 -53.98 37.58 5.31
C LEU A 664 -53.52 37.74 6.76
N GLU A 665 -52.21 37.81 6.99
CA GLU A 665 -51.61 38.06 8.31
C GLU A 665 -52.03 39.42 8.88
N GLU A 666 -51.92 40.49 8.09
CA GLU A 666 -52.39 41.83 8.45
C GLU A 666 -53.88 41.84 8.82
N ARG A 667 -54.72 41.18 8.00
CA ARG A 667 -56.15 41.05 8.29
C ARG A 667 -56.39 40.29 9.60
N ALA A 668 -55.66 39.22 9.85
CA ALA A 668 -55.82 38.45 11.09
C ALA A 668 -55.42 39.24 12.33
N ARG A 669 -54.32 40.01 12.27
CA ARG A 669 -53.92 40.93 13.35
C ARG A 669 -54.99 41.99 13.61
N ALA A 670 -55.50 42.62 12.55
CA ALA A 670 -56.57 43.62 12.68
C ALA A 670 -57.84 43.05 13.33
N LEU A 671 -58.24 41.81 13.01
CA LEU A 671 -59.40 41.18 13.65
C LEU A 671 -59.19 40.91 15.15
N LEU A 672 -57.97 40.54 15.56
CA LEU A 672 -57.63 40.36 16.97
C LEU A 672 -57.67 41.69 17.74
N ASP A 673 -57.18 42.77 17.13
CA ASP A 673 -57.25 44.11 17.72
C ASP A 673 -58.72 44.57 17.87
N ILE A 674 -59.55 44.33 16.86
CA ILE A 674 -61.01 44.62 16.91
C ILE A 674 -61.70 43.82 18.02
N GLU A 675 -61.37 42.53 18.17
CA GLU A 675 -61.95 41.68 19.23
C GLU A 675 -61.60 42.21 20.62
N LYS A 676 -60.34 42.58 20.82
CA LYS A 676 -59.86 43.14 22.09
C LYS A 676 -60.58 44.44 22.42
N GLU A 677 -60.71 45.35 21.46
CA GLU A 677 -61.39 46.63 21.67
C GLU A 677 -62.88 46.45 21.95
N LEU A 678 -63.54 45.51 21.24
CA LEU A 678 -64.94 45.17 21.50
C LEU A 678 -65.17 44.66 22.93
N GLN A 679 -64.27 43.81 23.45
CA GLN A 679 -64.35 43.31 24.82
C GLN A 679 -64.18 44.42 25.86
N ASN A 680 -63.27 45.36 25.62
CA ASN A 680 -63.08 46.53 26.48
C ASN A 680 -64.37 47.37 26.54
N LEU A 681 -64.94 47.71 25.37
CA LEU A 681 -66.17 48.49 25.29
C LEU A 681 -67.35 47.80 25.99
N LEU A 682 -67.51 46.48 25.84
CA LEU A 682 -68.58 45.75 26.53
C LEU A 682 -68.46 45.80 28.05
N THR A 683 -67.22 45.74 28.56
CA THR A 683 -66.96 45.81 29.99
C THR A 683 -67.29 47.18 30.58
N GLU A 684 -67.02 48.26 29.83
CA GLU A 684 -67.36 49.64 30.23
C GLU A 684 -68.88 49.87 30.25
N LEU A 685 -69.60 49.26 29.31
CA LEU A 685 -71.03 49.43 29.09
C LEU A 685 -71.94 48.70 30.10
N ASP A 686 -71.45 47.65 30.76
CA ASP A 686 -72.26 46.83 31.68
C ASP A 686 -72.71 47.60 32.95
N ARG A 687 -72.01 48.69 33.34
CA ARG A 687 -72.34 49.46 34.57
C ARG A 687 -73.66 50.22 34.53
N GLU A 688 -74.09 50.74 33.38
CA GLU A 688 -75.35 51.48 33.24
C GLU A 688 -76.53 50.55 32.84
N THR A 689 -76.20 49.38 32.31
CA THR A 689 -77.16 48.42 31.73
C THR A 689 -78.02 47.70 32.79
N PHE A 690 -77.54 47.55 34.03
CA PHE A 690 -78.27 46.86 35.10
C PHE A 690 -79.36 47.70 35.79
N THR A 691 -79.54 48.97 35.42
CA THR A 691 -80.53 49.86 36.05
C THR A 691 -81.95 49.26 36.09
N PRO A 692 -82.51 48.68 35.00
CA PRO A 692 -83.85 48.10 35.02
C PRO A 692 -83.97 46.88 35.94
N LEU A 693 -82.92 46.04 36.01
CA LEU A 693 -82.88 44.89 36.91
C LEU A 693 -82.80 45.35 38.37
N ARG A 694 -81.98 46.36 38.65
CA ARG A 694 -81.84 46.97 39.98
C ARG A 694 -83.18 47.51 40.50
N GLU A 695 -83.92 48.24 39.67
CA GLU A 695 -85.24 48.79 40.03
C GLU A 695 -86.24 47.67 40.33
N SER A 696 -86.35 46.68 39.44
CA SER A 696 -87.23 45.52 39.62
C SER A 696 -86.87 44.72 40.87
N LEU A 697 -85.58 44.45 41.10
CA LEU A 697 -85.10 43.77 42.30
C LEU A 697 -85.41 44.56 43.58
N ASN A 698 -85.19 45.87 43.60
CA ASN A 698 -85.52 46.69 44.76
C ASN A 698 -87.03 46.66 45.07
N ASN A 699 -87.88 46.68 44.02
CA ASN A 699 -89.33 46.57 44.16
C ASN A 699 -89.76 45.25 44.80
N TYR A 700 -89.06 44.13 44.52
CA TYR A 700 -89.32 42.85 45.18
C TYR A 700 -88.66 42.72 46.56
N LEU A 701 -87.45 43.24 46.73
CA LEU A 701 -86.64 43.03 47.92
C LEU A 701 -87.20 43.77 49.15
N SER A 702 -87.55 45.05 48.98
CA SER A 702 -87.94 45.87 50.12
C SER A 702 -89.19 45.32 50.84
N PRO A 703 -90.30 44.97 50.15
CA PRO A 703 -91.47 44.40 50.82
C PRO A 703 -91.22 43.02 51.46
N VAL A 704 -90.53 42.09 50.79
CA VAL A 704 -90.27 40.73 51.34
C VAL A 704 -89.35 40.77 52.56
N THR A 705 -88.53 41.81 52.67
CA THR A 705 -87.69 42.05 53.86
C THR A 705 -88.34 42.95 54.90
N ASN A 706 -89.64 43.26 54.77
CA ASN A 706 -90.38 44.19 55.63
C ASN A 706 -89.75 45.58 55.71
N TYR A 707 -89.33 46.09 54.54
CA TYR A 707 -88.68 47.38 54.33
C TYR A 707 -87.46 47.59 55.26
N GLN A 708 -86.77 46.49 55.59
CA GLN A 708 -85.53 46.54 56.37
C GLN A 708 -84.31 46.74 55.47
N TYR A 709 -84.38 46.29 54.22
CA TYR A 709 -83.28 46.33 53.26
C TYR A 709 -83.71 46.96 51.92
N GLU A 710 -82.78 47.71 51.35
CA GLU A 710 -82.84 48.31 50.03
C GLU A 710 -81.61 47.92 49.22
N LEU A 711 -81.74 47.98 47.90
CA LEU A 711 -80.63 47.70 47.00
C LEU A 711 -79.67 48.89 46.91
N GLY A 712 -78.40 48.63 47.20
CA GLY A 712 -77.30 49.56 46.94
C GLY A 712 -76.99 49.70 45.44
N GLN A 713 -75.77 50.16 45.13
CA GLN A 713 -75.25 50.09 43.75
C GLN A 713 -74.99 48.62 43.37
N MET A 714 -75.26 48.29 42.11
CA MET A 714 -75.21 46.93 41.59
C MET A 714 -74.31 46.92 40.36
N GLU A 715 -73.15 46.25 40.46
CA GLU A 715 -72.20 46.09 39.36
C GLU A 715 -72.35 44.74 38.65
N TYR A 716 -73.04 43.80 39.29
CA TYR A 716 -73.27 42.44 38.82
C TYR A 716 -74.72 42.06 38.99
N VAL A 717 -75.15 41.00 38.27
CA VAL A 717 -76.52 40.44 38.32
C VAL A 717 -76.94 39.99 39.74
N ILE A 718 -75.99 39.70 40.62
CA ILE A 718 -76.24 39.38 42.04
C ILE A 718 -75.63 40.50 42.90
N PRO A 719 -76.39 41.07 43.86
CA PRO A 719 -75.86 42.09 44.75
C PRO A 719 -74.88 41.47 45.76
N ASN A 720 -73.72 42.08 45.95
CA ASN A 720 -72.75 41.67 46.99
C ASN A 720 -73.15 42.17 48.39
N GLU A 721 -73.81 43.33 48.45
CA GLU A 721 -74.18 44.01 49.69
C GLU A 721 -75.60 44.58 49.60
N LEU A 722 -76.33 44.56 50.72
CA LEU A 722 -77.61 45.24 50.89
C LEU A 722 -77.46 46.43 51.82
N LYS A 723 -78.23 47.50 51.61
CA LYS A 723 -78.29 48.66 52.51
C LYS A 723 -79.46 48.50 53.47
N LYS A 724 -79.27 48.77 54.77
CA LYS A 724 -80.39 48.81 55.72
C LYS A 724 -81.23 50.07 55.47
N SER A 725 -82.56 49.98 55.39
CA SER A 725 -83.42 51.15 55.12
C SER A 725 -83.42 52.21 56.23
N LYS A 726 -83.14 51.81 57.49
CA LYS A 726 -83.15 52.71 58.65
C LYS A 726 -81.77 53.23 59.07
N GLN A 727 -80.70 52.75 58.45
CA GLN A 727 -79.31 53.06 58.80
C GLN A 727 -78.46 53.04 57.54
N ASP A 728 -77.52 53.96 57.36
CA ASP A 728 -76.64 53.97 56.16
C ASP A 728 -75.56 52.85 56.17
N GLU A 729 -75.84 51.76 56.87
CA GLU A 729 -74.97 50.60 57.01
C GLU A 729 -75.23 49.60 55.87
N LYS A 730 -74.13 49.08 55.30
CA LYS A 730 -74.16 48.02 54.30
C LYS A 730 -73.88 46.68 54.95
N VAL A 731 -74.64 45.66 54.56
CA VAL A 731 -74.49 44.29 55.05
C VAL A 731 -74.18 43.37 53.87
N PRO A 732 -73.05 42.65 53.88
CA PRO A 732 -72.77 41.63 52.87
C PRO A 732 -73.83 40.51 52.92
N VAL A 733 -74.19 39.98 51.75
CA VAL A 733 -75.27 39.00 51.60
C VAL A 733 -75.04 37.72 52.41
N ASP A 734 -73.78 37.32 52.61
CA ASP A 734 -73.41 36.14 53.41
C ASP A 734 -73.75 36.25 54.90
N TYR A 735 -73.93 37.47 55.42
CA TYR A 735 -74.28 37.71 56.84
C TYR A 735 -75.79 37.83 57.08
N LEU A 736 -76.62 37.69 56.05
CA LEU A 736 -78.07 37.77 56.19
C LEU A 736 -78.62 36.53 56.90
N SER A 737 -79.66 36.73 57.73
CA SER A 737 -80.39 35.61 58.33
C SER A 737 -81.06 34.73 57.26
N THR A 738 -81.26 33.45 57.55
CA THR A 738 -81.84 32.47 56.62
C THR A 738 -83.14 32.96 55.97
N GLY A 739 -84.07 33.50 56.76
CA GLY A 739 -85.34 34.02 56.22
C GLY A 739 -85.18 35.29 55.38
N THR A 740 -84.15 36.11 55.61
CA THR A 740 -83.87 37.30 54.79
C THR A 740 -83.18 36.91 53.48
N ASN A 741 -82.29 35.92 53.53
CA ASN A 741 -81.66 35.32 52.35
C ASN A 741 -82.70 34.65 51.43
N GLN A 742 -83.69 33.97 52.02
CA GLN A 742 -84.85 33.44 51.28
C GLN A 742 -85.65 34.53 50.57
N GLY A 743 -85.94 35.62 51.28
CA GLY A 743 -86.63 36.76 50.70
C GLY A 743 -85.85 37.40 49.54
N LEU A 744 -84.54 37.56 49.69
CA LEU A 744 -83.64 38.03 48.63
C LEU A 744 -83.61 37.06 47.44
N SER A 745 -83.53 35.76 47.71
CA SER A 745 -83.51 34.71 46.67
C SER A 745 -84.79 34.72 45.83
N LEU A 746 -85.96 34.86 46.47
CA LEU A 746 -87.24 35.02 45.79
C LEU A 746 -87.27 36.33 44.98
N ALA A 747 -86.84 37.44 45.58
CA ALA A 747 -86.84 38.76 44.93
C ALA A 747 -85.95 38.81 43.68
N ILE A 748 -84.73 38.26 43.76
CA ILE A 748 -83.80 38.17 42.62
C ILE A 748 -84.40 37.34 41.50
N ARG A 749 -84.98 36.18 41.83
CA ARG A 749 -85.59 35.30 40.83
C ARG A 749 -86.76 35.97 40.14
N LEU A 750 -87.64 36.64 40.88
CA LEU A 750 -88.77 37.38 40.32
C LEU A 750 -88.29 38.53 39.43
N ALA A 751 -87.28 39.28 39.86
CA ALA A 751 -86.70 40.37 39.08
C ALA A 751 -86.10 39.86 37.76
N MET A 752 -85.31 38.79 37.81
CA MET A 752 -84.73 38.17 36.61
C MET A 752 -85.81 37.62 35.69
N ALA A 753 -86.80 36.90 36.23
CA ALA A 753 -87.92 36.37 35.47
C ALA A 753 -88.71 37.51 34.83
N GLU A 754 -88.92 38.63 35.52
CA GLU A 754 -89.58 39.81 34.96
C GLU A 754 -88.81 40.36 33.76
N GLN A 755 -87.48 40.54 33.86
CA GLN A 755 -86.67 41.06 32.75
C GLN A 755 -86.63 40.11 31.55
N ILE A 756 -86.41 38.81 31.78
CA ILE A 756 -86.38 37.78 30.74
C ILE A 756 -87.75 37.66 30.06
N LEU A 757 -88.83 37.72 30.84
CA LEU A 757 -90.18 37.59 30.29
C LEU A 757 -90.74 38.91 29.76
N LYS A 758 -90.10 40.07 29.96
CA LYS A 758 -90.66 41.40 29.62
C LYS A 758 -91.20 41.48 28.19
N GLN A 759 -90.44 41.00 27.21
CA GLN A 759 -90.77 41.05 25.79
C GLN A 759 -91.50 39.81 25.23
N MET A 760 -91.88 38.86 26.09
CA MET A 760 -92.60 37.66 25.64
C MET A 760 -93.73 37.25 26.57
N SER A 761 -94.73 36.55 26.03
CA SER A 761 -95.58 35.74 26.90
C SER A 761 -94.72 34.59 27.44
N GLY A 762 -94.85 34.28 28.71
CA GLY A 762 -94.06 33.25 29.37
C GLY A 762 -94.72 32.81 30.66
N PHE A 763 -94.09 31.84 31.31
CA PHE A 763 -94.54 31.30 32.58
C PHE A 763 -93.37 31.21 33.56
N LEU A 764 -93.70 31.25 34.84
CA LEU A 764 -92.82 30.92 35.96
C LEU A 764 -93.47 29.80 36.76
N ILE A 765 -92.71 28.76 37.11
CA ILE A 765 -93.19 27.61 37.89
C ILE A 765 -92.39 27.53 39.18
N MET A 766 -93.07 27.47 40.32
CA MET A 766 -92.42 27.35 41.62
C MET A 766 -93.04 26.28 42.51
N ASP A 767 -92.19 25.41 43.05
CA ASP A 767 -92.58 24.36 43.97
C ASP A 767 -92.51 24.86 45.43
N ASP A 768 -93.66 25.12 46.05
CA ASP A 768 -93.82 25.57 47.44
C ASP A 768 -92.92 26.75 47.87
N PRO A 769 -93.01 27.93 47.22
CA PRO A 769 -92.01 28.98 47.39
C PRO A 769 -92.03 29.73 48.72
N LEU A 770 -93.04 29.50 49.56
CA LEU A 770 -93.32 30.29 50.76
C LEU A 770 -93.20 29.50 52.08
N VAL A 771 -92.73 28.25 52.05
CA VAL A 771 -92.75 27.32 53.21
C VAL A 771 -92.03 27.90 54.43
N ASP A 772 -90.83 28.45 54.23
CA ASP A 772 -89.93 28.84 55.31
C ASP A 772 -90.09 30.32 55.76
N LEU A 773 -91.04 31.06 55.18
CA LEU A 773 -91.26 32.47 55.49
C LEU A 773 -92.18 32.64 56.71
N ASP A 774 -91.85 33.60 57.57
CA ASP A 774 -92.74 34.00 58.68
C ASP A 774 -94.07 34.57 58.14
N PRO A 775 -95.16 34.56 58.93
CA PRO A 775 -96.50 34.91 58.45
C PRO A 775 -96.58 36.28 57.76
N TYR A 776 -95.84 37.28 58.24
CA TYR A 776 -95.86 38.62 57.65
C TYR A 776 -95.11 38.64 56.31
N ARG A 777 -93.91 38.06 56.25
CA ARG A 777 -93.16 37.94 54.99
C ARG A 777 -93.88 37.08 53.96
N LYS A 778 -94.56 36.02 54.41
CA LYS A 778 -95.41 35.15 53.59
C LYS A 778 -96.53 35.95 52.93
N GLN A 779 -97.20 36.84 53.66
CA GLN A 779 -98.20 37.75 53.10
C GLN A 779 -97.61 38.69 52.04
N GLN A 780 -96.50 39.36 52.33
CA GLN A 780 -95.87 40.27 51.37
C GLN A 780 -95.39 39.54 50.11
N ALA A 781 -94.78 38.36 50.27
CA ALA A 781 -94.36 37.53 49.16
C ALA A 781 -95.55 37.05 48.31
N ALA A 782 -96.68 36.67 48.93
CA ALA A 782 -97.88 36.30 48.19
C ALA A 782 -98.45 37.48 47.37
N GLU A 783 -98.49 38.70 47.94
CA GLU A 783 -98.91 39.91 47.22
C GLU A 783 -98.02 40.19 45.99
N MET A 784 -96.72 39.92 46.09
CA MET A 784 -95.78 40.05 44.96
C MET A 784 -96.00 39.04 43.87
N LEU A 785 -96.25 37.79 44.25
CA LEU A 785 -96.56 36.71 43.32
C LEU A 785 -97.87 37.01 42.58
N GLN A 786 -98.86 37.55 43.28
CA GLN A 786 -100.08 38.05 42.65
C GLN A 786 -99.80 39.20 41.68
N HIS A 787 -98.95 40.17 42.05
CA HIS A 787 -98.58 41.27 41.17
C HIS A 787 -97.89 40.77 39.88
N PHE A 788 -96.89 39.90 40.02
CA PHE A 788 -96.21 39.26 38.90
C PHE A 788 -97.18 38.49 37.99
N SER A 789 -98.17 37.81 38.59
CA SER A 789 -99.16 37.01 37.88
C SER A 789 -100.14 37.80 37.01
N LYS A 790 -100.22 39.13 37.17
CA LYS A 790 -101.06 40.00 36.33
C LYS A 790 -100.55 40.07 34.89
N GLU A 791 -99.22 40.07 34.74
CA GLU A 791 -98.55 40.22 33.45
C GLU A 791 -98.11 38.87 32.88
N LYS A 792 -97.69 37.93 33.74
CA LYS A 792 -97.08 36.64 33.34
C LYS A 792 -97.82 35.47 33.99
N GLN A 793 -97.82 34.32 33.31
CA GLN A 793 -98.44 33.12 33.87
C GLN A 793 -97.60 32.58 35.03
N LEU A 794 -98.25 32.26 36.15
CA LEU A 794 -97.58 31.76 37.34
C LEU A 794 -98.23 30.44 37.77
N ILE A 795 -97.43 29.40 37.99
CA ILE A 795 -97.89 28.12 38.52
C ILE A 795 -97.12 27.83 39.79
N ILE A 796 -97.83 27.75 40.90
CA ILE A 796 -97.27 27.52 42.23
C ILE A 796 -97.87 26.25 42.80
N THR A 797 -97.07 25.39 43.42
CA THR A 797 -97.60 24.34 44.28
C THR A 797 -97.56 24.79 45.73
N THR A 798 -98.43 24.24 46.57
CA THR A 798 -98.28 24.36 48.02
C THR A 798 -98.98 23.22 48.74
N CYS A 799 -98.46 22.81 49.89
CA CYS A 799 -99.13 21.87 50.80
C CYS A 799 -99.98 22.55 51.88
N ASP A 800 -99.82 23.86 52.08
CA ASP A 800 -100.48 24.63 53.13
C ASP A 800 -101.77 25.29 52.60
N PRO A 801 -102.96 24.96 53.14
CA PRO A 801 -104.21 25.57 52.71
C PRO A 801 -104.24 27.09 52.94
N GLN A 802 -103.61 27.60 54.01
CA GLN A 802 -103.57 29.03 54.27
C GLN A 802 -102.75 29.77 53.20
N THR A 803 -101.64 29.16 52.77
CA THR A 803 -100.82 29.68 51.67
C THR A 803 -101.58 29.66 50.35
N ALA A 804 -102.38 28.61 50.08
CA ALA A 804 -103.22 28.54 48.89
C ALA A 804 -104.29 29.64 48.85
N ASP A 805 -104.98 29.85 49.97
CA ASP A 805 -105.99 30.91 50.12
C ASP A 805 -105.36 32.30 49.98
N LEU A 806 -104.18 32.50 50.57
CA LEU A 806 -103.44 33.75 50.52
C LEU A 806 -102.96 34.10 49.10
N LEU A 807 -102.45 33.11 48.35
CA LEU A 807 -102.03 33.30 46.95
C LEU A 807 -103.22 33.63 46.05
N GLY A 808 -104.35 32.95 46.23
CA GLY A 808 -105.52 33.09 45.37
C GLY A 808 -105.28 32.57 43.93
N GLY A 809 -106.14 32.97 42.98
CA GLY A 809 -106.06 32.52 41.59
C GLY A 809 -106.81 31.21 41.34
N LYS A 810 -106.45 30.49 40.26
CA LYS A 810 -107.09 29.22 39.91
C LYS A 810 -106.56 28.10 40.82
N LEU A 811 -107.38 27.64 41.76
CA LEU A 811 -107.07 26.48 42.59
C LEU A 811 -107.20 25.18 41.79
N ILE A 812 -106.14 24.37 41.81
CA ILE A 812 -106.06 23.04 41.21
C ILE A 812 -105.82 22.07 42.35
N GLN A 813 -106.88 21.43 42.85
CA GLN A 813 -106.79 20.54 44.00
C GLN A 813 -106.43 19.11 43.54
N LEU A 814 -105.37 18.57 44.12
CA LEU A 814 -104.97 17.17 43.98
C LEU A 814 -105.61 16.34 45.09
N LEU A 815 -106.11 15.16 44.73
CA LEU A 815 -106.77 14.22 45.65
C LEU A 815 -105.77 13.26 46.28
#